data_AF-A0A1F3Y0Y9-F1
#
_entry.id   AF-A0A1F3Y0Y9-F1
#
_cell.length_a   1.000
_cell.length_b   1.000
_cell.length_c   1.000
_cell.angle_alpha   90.00
_cell.angle_beta   90.00
_cell.angle_gamma   90.00
#
_symmetry.space_group_name_H-M   'P 1'
#
loop_
_entity.id
_entity.type
_entity.pdbx_description
1 polymer ?
#
loop_
_entity_poly.entity_id
_entity_poly.type
_entity_poly.pdbx_seq_one_letter_code
_entity_poly.pdbx_strand_id
1 'polypeptide(L)'
;MNSSRFTMALLRGAFCCALPTAMGLAHQTAWAGEPLNISAGSGLVEVEGPVRNSRIGAAPLEIPLHYSYQASKDPLTTEMMWSVDPEQINPHRQRWGLSRKAELEGLRAIRLPNGRFGVKANGIRANARSYMRAQGPWYQRLSDFPCEKVRPHDAQGADWFATPEGARVAVTEAARIWEELLRDRRLKLTYMFERVSGTTPEIALVVAQTVFNNWTRELSQDWRTKGRDHVDGVEWQYYWDLAQTEKICKWPRATVFPVAWEKMMEPLPPPSTKQTLLARAPARRWDALFSVRLNVLVGGKKLNGQFLIDSGARKSVISPTWLENQGVLPALIEVTGAPPQHVTWGGQWSTERGLARLAMITDADMSGYPVPIKEFLLYDVDFFGPPETVGSCCDGILGIDFLQRATVEFRSVPPAELMVWRSEKFLPEKPGFQWVESAIMSRSEVVSSSCTVHSETQEFKGLRWDTGSDTFLDIHLPWQKAAKAEKTWGLVCNSERFGKNIPVSFPKPDTEREFQTDRGPLSQKFPAADVGMGFLGRGSFVLDLPHGRVWLAKQSLDLPVLTNRSGLELEYIFREGERVLIVKKLEKKTPADALFEAGLRPGMILTQVDSKPAEDMDLWEVEQRLAGAYGETVTIQWNTKTGISKIVPLRLNF
;
A
#
# COMPACT_ATOMS: atom_id res chain seq x y z
N MET A 1 5.97 15.69 -57.61
CA MET A 1 5.15 15.80 -58.83
C MET A 1 4.34 14.51 -58.96
N ASN A 2 3.02 14.67 -58.92
CA ASN A 2 1.92 13.78 -59.35
C ASN A 2 1.79 12.39 -58.72
N SER A 3 0.61 11.87 -58.37
CA SER A 3 -0.73 12.40 -58.11
C SER A 3 -1.60 11.17 -57.80
N SER A 4 -2.32 11.20 -56.68
CA SER A 4 -3.71 10.74 -56.47
C SER A 4 -4.26 9.50 -57.21
N ARG A 5 -4.94 8.62 -56.46
CA ARG A 5 -6.37 8.32 -56.70
C ARG A 5 -7.08 7.68 -55.50
N PHE A 6 -8.21 8.33 -55.18
CA PHE A 6 -9.32 7.95 -54.31
C PHE A 6 -10.09 6.73 -54.86
N THR A 7 -10.71 5.93 -53.99
CA THR A 7 -12.04 5.34 -54.26
C THR A 7 -12.83 5.13 -52.97
N MET A 8 -13.94 5.86 -52.85
CA MET A 8 -15.05 5.66 -51.92
C MET A 8 -16.01 4.63 -52.53
N ALA A 9 -16.63 3.79 -51.70
CA ALA A 9 -17.87 3.08 -52.05
C ALA A 9 -18.89 3.22 -50.91
N LEU A 10 -19.96 3.94 -51.22
CA LEU A 10 -21.24 4.01 -50.52
C LEU A 10 -22.09 2.79 -50.89
N LEU A 11 -22.83 2.22 -49.92
CA LEU A 11 -24.10 1.56 -50.19
C LEU A 11 -25.11 1.91 -49.09
N ARG A 12 -26.22 2.51 -49.54
CA ARG A 12 -27.46 2.80 -48.81
C ARG A 12 -28.36 1.56 -48.82
N GLY A 13 -29.11 1.35 -47.75
CA GLY A 13 -30.31 0.52 -47.71
C GLY A 13 -31.22 0.99 -46.59
N ALA A 14 -32.44 1.43 -46.93
CA ALA A 14 -33.35 2.19 -46.08
C ALA A 14 -34.54 1.35 -45.57
N PHE A 15 -35.00 1.70 -44.35
CA PHE A 15 -36.37 1.80 -43.83
C PHE A 15 -37.46 0.77 -44.21
N CYS A 16 -38.11 0.17 -43.19
CA CYS A 16 -39.50 0.49 -42.84
C CYS A 16 -39.99 -0.10 -41.49
N CYS A 17 -40.60 0.80 -40.69
CA CYS A 17 -41.74 0.72 -39.78
C CYS A 17 -42.05 -0.54 -38.93
N ALA A 18 -42.06 -0.35 -37.59
CA ALA A 18 -43.23 -0.61 -36.73
C ALA A 18 -43.06 0.02 -35.33
N LEU A 19 -43.98 0.91 -34.97
CA LEU A 19 -44.39 1.27 -33.59
C LEU A 19 -45.15 0.06 -32.98
N PRO A 20 -45.28 -0.10 -31.63
CA PRO A 20 -46.01 0.88 -30.83
C PRO A 20 -45.66 1.04 -29.33
N THR A 21 -46.28 2.10 -28.79
CA THR A 21 -46.86 2.26 -27.44
C THR A 21 -46.00 2.53 -26.21
N ALA A 22 -46.30 3.70 -25.66
CA ALA A 22 -45.98 4.22 -24.35
C ALA A 22 -46.62 3.44 -23.19
N MET A 23 -45.86 3.30 -22.10
CA MET A 23 -46.26 3.27 -20.68
C MET A 23 -44.94 3.56 -19.95
N GLY A 24 -44.72 4.69 -19.26
CA GLY A 24 -45.54 5.24 -18.20
C GLY A 24 -45.17 4.53 -16.90
N LEU A 25 -44.14 5.01 -16.18
CA LEU A 25 -43.99 4.91 -14.72
C LEU A 25 -42.73 5.66 -14.27
N ALA A 26 -42.94 6.81 -13.66
CA ALA A 26 -41.95 7.54 -12.88
C ALA A 26 -41.79 6.84 -11.53
N HIS A 27 -40.59 6.35 -11.21
CA HIS A 27 -40.23 6.00 -9.84
C HIS A 27 -39.59 7.20 -9.16
N GLN A 28 -40.41 7.97 -8.44
CA GLN A 28 -39.96 8.81 -7.34
C GLN A 28 -39.52 7.89 -6.19
N THR A 29 -38.27 7.98 -5.78
CA THR A 29 -37.81 7.43 -4.50
C THR A 29 -37.86 8.55 -3.46
N ALA A 30 -38.98 8.62 -2.75
CA ALA A 30 -39.10 9.39 -1.53
C ALA A 30 -38.37 8.65 -0.40
N TRP A 31 -37.30 9.24 0.13
CA TRP A 31 -36.70 8.82 1.40
C TRP A 31 -37.43 9.55 2.53
N ALA A 32 -38.49 8.92 3.05
CA ALA A 32 -39.05 9.26 4.36
C ALA A 32 -38.35 8.39 5.41
N GLY A 33 -37.53 9.00 6.25
CA GLY A 33 -36.97 8.36 7.43
C GLY A 33 -38.05 8.22 8.50
N GLU A 34 -38.43 6.99 8.83
CA GLU A 34 -39.15 6.71 10.06
C GLU A 34 -38.19 6.79 11.27
N PRO A 35 -38.60 7.43 12.38
CA PRO A 35 -37.81 7.45 13.60
C PRO A 35 -37.92 6.11 14.34
N LEU A 36 -36.76 5.52 14.63
CA LEU A 36 -36.62 4.41 15.58
C LEU A 36 -37.06 4.86 16.98
N ASN A 37 -38.24 4.39 17.39
CA ASN A 37 -38.73 4.48 18.76
C ASN A 37 -38.01 3.42 19.61
N ILE A 38 -36.96 3.82 20.32
CA ILE A 38 -36.31 2.99 21.34
C ILE A 38 -36.98 3.31 22.67
N SER A 39 -37.84 2.40 23.15
CA SER A 39 -38.37 2.44 24.52
C SER A 39 -37.27 2.03 25.51
N ALA A 40 -36.63 3.02 26.13
CA ALA A 40 -35.81 2.81 27.31
C ALA A 40 -36.73 2.62 28.52
N GLY A 41 -36.79 1.38 29.03
CA GLY A 41 -37.39 1.07 30.33
C GLY A 41 -36.55 1.68 31.45
N SER A 42 -37.07 2.72 32.09
CA SER A 42 -36.50 3.35 33.27
C SER A 42 -36.93 2.59 34.53
N GLY A 43 -36.06 1.71 35.03
CA GLY A 43 -36.09 1.23 36.41
C GLY A 43 -35.01 1.96 37.21
N LEU A 44 -35.33 3.14 37.74
CA LEU A 44 -34.46 3.89 38.65
C LEU A 44 -34.64 3.35 40.07
N VAL A 45 -33.59 2.72 40.58
CA VAL A 45 -33.38 2.53 42.02
C VAL A 45 -32.64 3.76 42.51
N GLU A 46 -33.31 4.59 43.32
CA GLU A 46 -32.68 5.70 44.04
C GLU A 46 -31.72 5.15 45.09
N VAL A 47 -30.42 5.35 44.86
CA VAL A 47 -29.40 5.23 45.90
C VAL A 47 -28.96 6.64 46.24
N GLU A 48 -29.42 7.15 47.39
CA GLU A 48 -29.00 8.43 47.95
C GLU A 48 -27.49 8.38 48.29
N GLY A 49 -26.66 8.88 47.38
CA GLY A 49 -25.25 9.16 47.62
C GLY A 49 -25.05 10.58 48.15
N PRO A 50 -24.02 10.83 48.98
CA PRO A 50 -23.82 12.13 49.61
C PRO A 50 -23.54 13.22 48.57
N VAL A 51 -24.34 14.28 48.64
CA VAL A 51 -24.26 15.51 47.85
C VAL A 51 -22.85 16.11 47.97
N ARG A 52 -22.05 15.97 46.92
CA ARG A 52 -20.80 16.73 46.77
C ARG A 52 -21.16 18.21 46.67
N ASN A 53 -20.80 18.97 47.70
CA ASN A 53 -20.81 20.43 47.70
C ASN A 53 -20.11 20.95 46.43
N SER A 54 -20.90 21.36 45.45
CA SER A 54 -20.46 22.08 44.26
C SER A 54 -20.06 23.49 44.67
N ARG A 55 -18.81 23.64 45.14
CA ARG A 55 -18.15 24.93 45.14
C ARG A 55 -18.21 25.46 43.70
N ILE A 56 -18.82 26.62 43.54
CA ILE A 56 -18.76 27.45 42.32
C ILE A 56 -17.29 27.79 42.12
N GLY A 57 -16.55 26.87 41.50
CA GLY A 57 -15.16 27.05 41.13
C GLY A 57 -15.10 28.05 40.00
N ALA A 58 -14.22 29.05 40.12
CA ALA A 58 -13.90 29.94 39.01
C ALA A 58 -13.63 29.10 37.75
N ALA A 59 -14.20 29.51 36.62
CA ALA A 59 -13.99 28.82 35.35
C ALA A 59 -12.48 28.58 35.14
N PRO A 60 -12.06 27.38 34.72
CA PRO A 60 -10.67 27.07 34.43
C PRO A 60 -10.05 28.20 33.61
N LEU A 61 -8.93 28.76 34.08
CA LEU A 61 -8.16 29.70 33.27
C LEU A 61 -7.65 28.94 32.05
N GLU A 62 -8.24 29.22 30.90
CA GLU A 62 -7.86 28.60 29.64
C GLU A 62 -6.37 28.82 29.38
N ILE A 63 -5.67 27.77 28.92
CA ILE A 63 -4.26 27.90 28.53
C ILE A 63 -4.19 28.86 27.32
N PRO A 64 -3.47 29.99 27.43
CA PRO A 64 -3.30 30.93 26.32
C PRO A 64 -2.72 30.25 25.06
N LEU A 65 -3.16 30.67 23.87
CA LEU A 65 -2.63 30.19 22.59
C LEU A 65 -1.87 31.32 21.91
N HIS A 66 -0.57 31.11 21.66
CA HIS A 66 0.28 31.98 20.86
C HIS A 66 0.54 31.31 19.51
N TYR A 67 -0.23 31.73 18.50
CA TYR A 67 -0.13 31.20 17.15
C TYR A 67 0.67 32.14 16.23
N SER A 68 1.57 31.57 15.44
CA SER A 68 2.24 32.29 14.35
C SER A 68 2.21 31.48 13.06
N TYR A 69 2.04 32.17 11.93
CA TYR A 69 2.08 31.59 10.60
C TYR A 69 3.11 32.32 9.74
N GLN A 70 3.94 31.55 9.03
CA GLN A 70 4.91 32.09 8.09
C GLN A 70 4.97 31.27 6.80
N ALA A 71 4.98 31.95 5.65
CA ALA A 71 5.32 31.31 4.38
C ALA A 71 6.82 31.05 4.26
N SER A 72 7.20 29.81 3.96
CA SER A 72 8.60 29.44 3.70
C SER A 72 9.08 30.03 2.38
N LYS A 73 10.35 30.46 2.35
CA LYS A 73 11.06 30.75 1.10
C LYS A 73 11.62 29.49 0.45
N ASP A 74 11.82 28.44 1.24
CA ASP A 74 12.32 27.15 0.76
C ASP A 74 11.21 26.40 0.03
N PRO A 75 11.48 25.85 -1.17
CA PRO A 75 10.48 25.10 -1.91
C PRO A 75 10.15 23.78 -1.21
N LEU A 76 8.92 23.29 -1.42
CA LEU A 76 8.53 21.95 -1.05
C LEU A 76 9.27 20.95 -1.95
N THR A 77 10.04 20.06 -1.33
CA THR A 77 10.51 18.81 -1.96
C THR A 77 9.69 17.63 -1.44
N THR A 78 9.82 16.46 -2.05
CA THR A 78 9.18 15.23 -1.55
C THR A 78 9.68 14.89 -0.15
N GLU A 79 10.98 15.04 0.10
CA GLU A 79 11.59 14.85 1.42
C GLU A 79 11.07 15.87 2.44
N MET A 80 10.92 17.14 2.04
CA MET A 80 10.32 18.17 2.89
C MET A 80 8.88 17.82 3.22
N MET A 81 8.11 17.32 2.26
CA MET A 81 6.71 16.91 2.48
C MET A 81 6.61 15.84 3.57
N TRP A 82 7.50 14.85 3.57
CA TRP A 82 7.60 13.88 4.66
C TRP A 82 8.02 14.47 5.98
N SER A 83 8.96 15.41 5.97
CA SER A 83 9.37 16.07 7.22
C SER A 83 8.21 16.84 7.86
N VAL A 84 7.29 17.40 7.07
CA VAL A 84 6.15 18.18 7.58
C VAL A 84 4.89 17.34 7.79
N ASP A 85 4.73 16.24 7.05
CA ASP A 85 3.68 15.25 7.24
C ASP A 85 4.17 13.82 6.93
N PRO A 86 4.76 13.12 7.93
CA PRO A 86 5.31 11.78 7.74
C PRO A 86 4.28 10.69 7.37
N GLU A 87 2.98 11.00 7.50
CA GLU A 87 1.89 10.09 7.13
C GLU A 87 1.32 10.41 5.74
N GLN A 88 1.91 11.38 5.02
CA GLN A 88 1.53 11.67 3.65
C GLN A 88 1.84 10.47 2.76
N ILE A 89 0.77 9.81 2.30
CA ILE A 89 0.86 8.57 1.51
C ILE A 89 1.51 8.83 0.14
N ASN A 90 1.12 9.90 -0.55
CA ASN A 90 1.70 10.28 -1.86
C ASN A 90 2.35 11.67 -1.76
N PRO A 91 3.57 11.79 -1.19
CA PRO A 91 4.22 13.08 -0.98
C PRO A 91 4.67 13.71 -2.32
N HIS A 92 5.05 12.88 -3.29
CA HIS A 92 5.37 13.32 -4.64
C HIS A 92 4.17 14.01 -5.30
N ARG A 93 2.92 13.67 -4.98
CA ARG A 93 1.73 14.33 -5.53
C ARG A 93 1.34 15.64 -4.83
N GLN A 94 2.07 16.07 -3.79
CA GLN A 94 1.72 17.28 -3.03
C GLN A 94 2.35 18.53 -3.61
N ARG A 95 1.55 19.59 -3.71
CA ARG A 95 1.97 20.91 -4.23
C ARG A 95 2.29 21.90 -3.13
N TRP A 96 1.74 21.66 -1.94
CA TRP A 96 1.98 22.43 -0.75
C TRP A 96 2.08 21.49 0.46
N GLY A 97 2.70 21.97 1.53
CA GLY A 97 2.79 21.28 2.81
C GLY A 97 2.77 22.28 3.96
N LEU A 98 2.31 21.85 5.13
CA LEU A 98 2.20 22.69 6.32
C LEU A 98 2.91 22.02 7.50
N SER A 99 4.04 22.58 7.91
CA SER A 99 4.68 22.24 9.19
C SER A 99 3.80 22.76 10.32
N ARG A 100 3.35 21.86 11.19
CA ARG A 100 2.42 22.14 12.30
C ARG A 100 3.09 21.84 13.64
N LYS A 101 3.89 22.77 14.15
CA LYS A 101 4.58 22.59 15.45
C LYS A 101 3.77 23.23 16.57
N ALA A 102 3.54 22.48 17.66
CA ALA A 102 2.90 22.98 18.87
C ALA A 102 3.70 22.52 20.09
N GLU A 103 3.97 23.43 21.02
CA GLU A 103 4.76 23.20 22.22
C GLU A 103 4.09 23.88 23.42
N LEU A 104 4.37 23.37 24.63
CA LEU A 104 3.90 23.97 25.88
C LEU A 104 4.90 25.01 26.36
N GLU A 105 4.42 26.21 26.69
CA GLU A 105 5.24 27.25 27.30
C GLU A 105 5.16 27.17 28.82
N GLY A 106 6.32 27.16 29.49
CA GLY A 106 6.39 27.24 30.95
C GLY A 106 5.68 26.10 31.68
N LEU A 107 5.67 24.89 31.12
CA LEU A 107 5.14 23.71 31.80
C LEU A 107 5.91 23.47 33.10
N ARG A 108 5.20 23.45 34.22
CA ARG A 108 5.76 23.21 35.56
C ARG A 108 4.80 22.43 36.42
N ALA A 109 5.35 21.65 37.35
CA ALA A 109 4.57 20.98 38.38
C ALA A 109 4.07 21.99 39.42
N ILE A 110 2.88 21.77 39.96
CA ILE A 110 2.31 22.52 41.07
C ILE A 110 1.89 21.57 42.18
N ARG A 111 2.13 21.92 43.44
CA ARG A 111 1.68 21.09 44.57
C ARG A 111 0.18 21.27 44.76
N LEU A 112 -0.55 20.15 44.78
CA LEU A 112 -2.00 20.13 44.97
C LEU A 112 -2.34 20.05 46.47
N PRO A 113 -3.58 20.44 46.86
CA PRO A 113 -4.01 20.40 48.26
C PRO A 113 -3.93 19.01 48.91
N ASN A 114 -4.02 17.94 48.11
CA ASN A 114 -3.92 16.55 48.57
C ASN A 114 -2.47 16.04 48.71
N GLY A 115 -1.47 16.93 48.62
CA GLY A 115 -0.05 16.59 48.71
C GLY A 115 0.56 16.00 47.44
N ARG A 116 -0.24 15.66 46.42
CA ARG A 116 0.24 15.22 45.10
C ARG A 116 0.69 16.43 44.26
N PHE A 117 1.23 16.16 43.07
CA PHE A 117 1.63 17.19 42.12
C PHE A 117 0.73 17.18 40.89
N GLY A 118 0.18 18.33 40.52
CA GLY A 118 -0.47 18.58 39.23
C GLY A 118 0.47 19.35 38.32
N VAL A 119 -0.06 19.89 37.22
CA VAL A 119 0.73 20.72 36.30
C VAL A 119 0.05 22.03 35.96
N LYS A 120 0.85 23.00 35.53
CA LYS A 120 0.39 24.25 34.94
C LYS A 120 1.31 24.59 33.76
N ALA A 121 0.71 24.98 32.64
CA ALA A 121 1.41 25.60 31.52
C ALA A 121 1.02 27.09 31.45
N ASN A 122 1.96 27.93 31.00
CA ASN A 122 1.72 29.36 30.78
C ASN A 122 1.03 29.63 29.43
N GLY A 123 1.17 28.72 28.46
CA GLY A 123 0.59 28.86 27.14
C GLY A 123 0.88 27.66 26.23
N ILE A 124 0.30 27.69 25.03
CA ILE A 124 0.62 26.83 23.90
C ILE A 124 1.27 27.72 22.85
N ARG A 125 2.52 27.44 22.48
CA ARG A 125 3.19 28.07 21.33
C ARG A 125 2.98 27.20 20.11
N ALA A 126 2.28 27.72 19.12
CA ALA A 126 2.03 27.03 17.86
C ALA A 126 2.62 27.81 16.70
N ASN A 127 3.49 27.17 15.93
CA ASN A 127 4.14 27.75 14.77
C ASN A 127 3.79 26.93 13.53
N ALA A 128 3.06 27.55 12.61
CA ALA A 128 2.75 27.00 11.31
C ALA A 128 3.69 27.58 10.25
N ARG A 129 4.30 26.70 9.43
CA ARG A 129 5.13 27.13 8.30
C ARG A 129 4.69 26.43 7.03
N SER A 130 4.29 27.19 6.03
CA SER A 130 3.86 26.65 4.74
C SER A 130 5.03 26.50 3.77
N TYR A 131 4.96 25.46 2.95
CA TYR A 131 5.92 25.17 1.89
C TYR A 131 5.14 24.95 0.61
N MET A 132 5.67 25.41 -0.53
CA MET A 132 5.05 25.23 -1.84
C MET A 132 6.08 24.70 -2.83
N ARG A 133 5.66 23.84 -3.76
CA ARG A 133 6.52 23.42 -4.87
C ARG A 133 7.00 24.67 -5.62
N ALA A 134 8.26 24.64 -6.05
CA ALA A 134 8.77 25.67 -6.96
C ALA A 134 7.96 25.66 -8.27
N GLN A 135 8.02 26.78 -9.01
CA GLN A 135 7.47 26.84 -10.36
C GLN A 135 8.05 25.69 -11.21
N GLY A 136 7.19 25.03 -11.99
CA GLY A 136 7.57 23.83 -12.71
C GLY A 136 6.35 23.03 -13.17
N PRO A 137 6.55 21.78 -13.61
CA PRO A 137 5.50 21.00 -14.24
C PRO A 137 4.42 20.51 -13.26
N TRP A 138 4.60 20.76 -11.95
CA TRP A 138 3.61 20.53 -10.89
C TRP A 138 2.31 21.29 -11.06
N TYR A 139 2.40 22.43 -11.73
CA TYR A 139 1.32 23.38 -11.88
C TYR A 139 0.88 23.41 -13.34
N GLN A 140 -0.43 23.46 -13.51
CA GLN A 140 -1.10 23.50 -14.80
C GLN A 140 -1.58 24.92 -15.07
N ARG A 141 -1.88 25.23 -16.33
CA ARG A 141 -2.49 26.51 -16.67
C ARG A 141 -3.97 26.44 -16.32
N LEU A 142 -4.57 27.57 -15.96
CA LEU A 142 -6.01 27.60 -15.67
C LEU A 142 -6.86 27.15 -16.86
N SER A 143 -6.37 27.32 -18.10
CA SER A 143 -6.99 26.78 -19.32
C SER A 143 -7.17 25.27 -19.32
N ASP A 144 -6.38 24.57 -18.51
CA ASP A 144 -6.37 23.11 -18.41
C ASP A 144 -7.32 22.62 -17.29
N PHE A 145 -8.02 23.54 -16.61
CA PHE A 145 -9.00 23.21 -15.56
C PHE A 145 -10.16 22.39 -16.15
N PRO A 146 -10.56 21.25 -15.55
CA PRO A 146 -11.60 20.37 -16.11
C PRO A 146 -13.00 20.99 -16.12
N CYS A 147 -13.20 22.16 -15.50
CA CYS A 147 -14.50 22.83 -15.43
C CYS A 147 -15.58 21.94 -14.81
N GLU A 148 -15.22 21.33 -13.69
CA GLU A 148 -16.14 20.59 -12.83
C GLU A 148 -16.33 21.38 -11.53
N LYS A 149 -17.58 21.56 -11.12
CA LYS A 149 -17.90 22.37 -9.92
C LYS A 149 -17.47 21.68 -8.63
N VAL A 150 -17.57 20.35 -8.60
CA VAL A 150 -17.17 19.53 -7.45
C VAL A 150 -15.86 18.86 -7.80
N ARG A 151 -14.94 18.81 -6.83
CA ARG A 151 -13.69 18.09 -6.99
C ARG A 151 -13.99 16.59 -7.13
N PRO A 152 -13.50 15.91 -8.17
CA PRO A 152 -13.74 14.48 -8.30
C PRO A 152 -12.88 13.74 -7.28
N HIS A 153 -13.53 13.04 -6.35
CA HIS A 153 -12.83 12.22 -5.35
C HIS A 153 -12.17 10.96 -5.93
N ASP A 154 -12.64 10.51 -7.11
CA ASP A 154 -12.36 9.17 -7.63
C ASP A 154 -11.94 9.16 -9.11
N ALA A 155 -11.92 10.32 -9.78
CA ALA A 155 -11.77 10.36 -11.22
C ALA A 155 -10.29 10.37 -11.60
N GLN A 156 -9.78 9.21 -12.05
CA GLN A 156 -8.73 8.95 -13.05
C GLN A 156 -8.04 10.17 -13.71
N GLY A 157 -7.49 11.09 -12.93
CA GLY A 157 -7.14 12.42 -13.43
C GLY A 157 -7.38 13.49 -12.38
N ALA A 158 -8.61 14.03 -12.27
CA ALA A 158 -8.97 15.36 -11.75
C ALA A 158 -8.46 15.81 -10.35
N ASP A 159 -7.91 14.93 -9.52
CA ASP A 159 -7.29 15.23 -8.20
C ASP A 159 -5.90 15.91 -8.24
N TRP A 160 -5.58 16.48 -9.38
CA TRP A 160 -4.23 16.78 -9.81
C TRP A 160 -4.07 18.14 -10.47
N PHE A 161 -5.20 18.80 -10.73
CA PHE A 161 -5.18 20.14 -11.24
C PHE A 161 -4.76 21.04 -10.09
N ALA A 162 -3.71 21.80 -10.31
CA ALA A 162 -3.24 22.79 -9.35
C ALA A 162 -2.62 23.96 -10.10
N THR A 163 -2.85 25.18 -9.61
CA THR A 163 -2.09 26.37 -10.03
C THR A 163 -1.26 26.88 -8.85
N PRO A 164 -0.21 27.69 -9.08
CA PRO A 164 0.55 28.28 -7.99
C PRO A 164 -0.35 29.15 -7.09
N GLU A 165 -1.34 29.83 -7.66
CA GLU A 165 -2.27 30.68 -6.93
C GLU A 165 -3.22 29.87 -6.05
N GLY A 166 -3.82 28.79 -6.59
CA GLY A 166 -4.71 27.94 -5.79
C GLY A 166 -3.96 27.20 -4.69
N ALA A 167 -2.74 26.72 -4.95
CA ALA A 167 -1.91 26.12 -3.89
C ALA A 167 -1.56 27.13 -2.77
N ARG A 168 -1.41 28.43 -3.10
CA ARG A 168 -1.22 29.50 -2.11
C ARG A 168 -2.48 29.75 -1.28
N VAL A 169 -3.65 29.73 -1.91
CA VAL A 169 -4.94 29.82 -1.22
C VAL A 169 -5.10 28.62 -0.29
N ALA A 170 -4.88 27.41 -0.80
CA ALA A 170 -4.99 26.16 -0.06
C ALA A 170 -4.12 26.16 1.20
N VAL A 171 -2.83 26.52 1.08
CA VAL A 171 -1.93 26.45 2.23
C VAL A 171 -2.19 27.56 3.27
N THR A 172 -2.71 28.71 2.85
CA THR A 172 -3.14 29.78 3.76
C THR A 172 -4.37 29.34 4.54
N GLU A 173 -5.33 28.72 3.85
CA GLU A 173 -6.53 28.14 4.46
C GLU A 173 -6.18 26.99 5.41
N ALA A 174 -5.21 26.14 5.02
CA ALA A 174 -4.72 25.06 5.86
C ALA A 174 -4.13 25.55 7.19
N ALA A 175 -3.41 26.68 7.16
CA ALA A 175 -2.89 27.34 8.35
C ALA A 175 -4.01 27.92 9.22
N ARG A 176 -5.02 28.54 8.61
CA ARG A 176 -6.21 29.07 9.33
C ARG A 176 -6.95 27.95 10.05
N ILE A 177 -7.24 26.83 9.38
CA ILE A 177 -7.94 25.69 9.99
C ILE A 177 -7.10 25.07 11.11
N TRP A 178 -5.78 25.00 10.96
CA TRP A 178 -4.91 24.50 12.03
C TRP A 178 -4.99 25.38 13.29
N GLU A 179 -5.01 26.71 13.12
CA GLU A 179 -5.22 27.64 14.23
C GLU A 179 -6.58 27.43 14.91
N GLU A 180 -7.65 27.25 14.13
CA GLU A 180 -9.00 27.01 14.66
C GLU A 180 -9.07 25.70 15.44
N LEU A 181 -8.51 24.61 14.91
CA LEU A 181 -8.45 23.33 15.62
C LEU A 181 -7.71 23.45 16.96
N LEU A 182 -6.58 24.18 17.00
CA LEU A 182 -5.85 24.46 18.24
C LEU A 182 -6.72 25.25 19.22
N ARG A 183 -7.41 26.29 18.74
CA ARG A 183 -8.28 27.15 19.54
C ARG A 183 -9.45 26.38 20.15
N ASP A 184 -10.13 25.57 19.35
CA ASP A 184 -11.31 24.80 19.77
C ASP A 184 -10.96 23.67 20.75
N ARG A 185 -9.79 23.04 20.54
CA ARG A 185 -9.36 21.89 21.36
C ARG A 185 -8.53 22.27 22.58
N ARG A 186 -8.15 23.54 22.78
CA ARG A 186 -7.35 23.97 23.96
C ARG A 186 -8.11 23.78 25.28
N LEU A 187 -9.44 23.90 25.27
CA LEU A 187 -10.28 23.66 26.44
C LEU A 187 -10.20 22.20 26.89
N LYS A 188 -10.22 21.26 25.94
CA LYS A 188 -10.03 19.84 26.21
C LYS A 188 -8.66 19.60 26.87
N LEU A 189 -7.59 20.22 26.35
CA LEU A 189 -6.24 20.10 26.95
C LEU A 189 -6.19 20.65 28.38
N THR A 190 -6.76 21.84 28.59
CA THR A 190 -6.85 22.48 29.91
C THR A 190 -7.50 21.53 30.92
N TYR A 191 -8.65 20.95 30.55
CA TYR A 191 -9.36 19.98 31.39
C TYR A 191 -8.57 18.69 31.64
N MET A 192 -7.82 18.19 30.65
CA MET A 192 -6.95 17.03 30.85
C MET A 192 -5.81 17.34 31.82
N PHE A 193 -5.24 18.55 31.78
CA PHE A 193 -4.16 18.98 32.69
C PHE A 193 -4.64 19.12 34.14
N GLU A 194 -5.87 19.57 34.37
CA GLU A 194 -6.47 19.62 35.72
C GLU A 194 -6.55 18.24 36.40
N ARG A 195 -6.53 17.17 35.61
CA ARG A 195 -6.62 15.78 36.08
C ARG A 195 -5.27 15.10 36.20
N VAL A 196 -4.20 15.71 35.70
CA VAL A 196 -2.85 15.19 35.87
C VAL A 196 -2.52 15.19 37.36
N SER A 197 -2.08 14.04 37.88
CA SER A 197 -1.67 13.92 39.27
C SER A 197 -0.53 12.91 39.44
N GLY A 198 0.66 13.41 39.74
CA GLY A 198 1.86 12.62 40.06
C GLY A 198 2.12 12.54 41.56
N THR A 199 2.79 11.48 42.00
CA THR A 199 3.33 11.38 43.38
C THR A 199 4.57 12.26 43.56
N THR A 200 5.27 12.59 42.47
CA THR A 200 6.40 13.54 42.43
C THR A 200 6.19 14.59 41.32
N PRO A 201 6.91 15.73 41.36
CA PRO A 201 6.89 16.72 40.28
C PRO A 201 7.22 16.13 38.90
N GLU A 202 8.22 15.26 38.84
CA GLU A 202 8.74 14.67 37.60
C GLU A 202 7.70 13.76 36.96
N ILE A 203 7.03 12.93 37.77
CA ILE A 203 5.96 12.05 37.29
C ILE A 203 4.80 12.88 36.74
N ALA A 204 4.42 13.97 37.42
CA ALA A 204 3.36 14.86 36.92
C ALA A 204 3.72 15.49 35.58
N LEU A 205 4.98 15.92 35.40
CA LEU A 205 5.47 16.48 34.15
C LEU A 205 5.50 15.47 33.01
N VAL A 206 5.96 14.24 33.26
CA VAL A 206 5.96 13.14 32.27
C VAL A 206 4.54 12.84 31.82
N VAL A 207 3.60 12.67 32.77
CA VAL A 207 2.19 12.43 32.45
C VAL A 207 1.59 13.59 31.65
N ALA A 208 1.89 14.84 32.01
CA ALA A 208 1.42 16.00 31.26
C ALA A 208 1.97 16.05 29.83
N GLN A 209 3.24 15.70 29.64
CA GLN A 209 3.84 15.62 28.32
C GLN A 209 3.18 14.50 27.48
N THR A 210 2.88 13.36 28.08
CA THR A 210 2.13 12.28 27.42
C THR A 210 0.73 12.74 27.01
N VAL A 211 0.01 13.43 27.90
CA VAL A 211 -1.31 14.02 27.61
C VAL A 211 -1.22 15.00 26.44
N PHE A 212 -0.22 15.89 26.45
CA PHE A 212 0.00 16.85 25.37
C PHE A 212 0.32 16.19 24.03
N ASN A 213 1.21 15.19 24.02
CA ASN A 213 1.56 14.45 22.82
C ASN A 213 0.36 13.67 22.25
N ASN A 214 -0.49 13.12 23.11
CA ASN A 214 -1.74 12.48 22.68
C ASN A 214 -2.71 13.50 22.08
N TRP A 215 -2.84 14.67 22.71
CA TRP A 215 -3.68 15.76 22.22
C TRP A 215 -3.20 16.30 20.86
N THR A 216 -1.89 16.51 20.67
CA THR A 216 -1.35 16.95 19.37
C THR A 216 -1.54 15.89 18.29
N ARG A 217 -1.40 14.60 18.62
CA ARG A 217 -1.69 13.49 17.69
C ARG A 217 -3.16 13.48 17.25
N GLU A 218 -4.10 13.62 18.19
CA GLU A 218 -5.53 13.71 17.87
C GLU A 218 -5.83 14.92 16.96
N LEU A 219 -5.23 16.08 17.25
CA LEU A 219 -5.33 17.27 16.41
C LEU A 219 -4.79 17.05 15.00
N SER A 220 -3.61 16.43 14.88
CA SER A 220 -3.01 16.12 13.58
C SER A 220 -3.90 15.17 12.77
N GLN A 221 -4.51 14.19 13.42
CA GLN A 221 -5.49 13.28 12.80
C GLN A 221 -6.72 14.05 12.32
N ASP A 222 -7.36 14.84 13.18
CA ASP A 222 -8.53 15.66 12.82
C ASP A 222 -8.21 16.60 11.63
N TRP A 223 -7.04 17.25 11.64
CA TRP A 223 -6.60 18.10 10.53
C TRP A 223 -6.46 17.31 9.23
N ARG A 224 -5.87 16.11 9.26
CA ARG A 224 -5.69 15.29 8.04
C ARG A 224 -7.00 14.80 7.46
N THR A 225 -7.95 14.41 8.32
CA THR A 225 -9.21 13.81 7.88
C THR A 225 -10.31 14.81 7.57
N LYS A 226 -10.32 15.98 8.22
CA LYS A 226 -11.40 16.97 8.08
C LYS A 226 -10.86 18.30 7.55
N GLY A 227 -9.76 18.76 8.13
CA GLY A 227 -9.15 20.03 7.74
C GLY A 227 -8.68 20.00 6.29
N ARG A 228 -8.02 18.93 5.86
CA ARG A 228 -7.54 18.77 4.50
C ARG A 228 -8.67 18.72 3.48
N ASP A 229 -9.71 17.94 3.73
CA ASP A 229 -10.87 17.86 2.83
C ASP A 229 -11.53 19.23 2.64
N HIS A 230 -11.61 20.04 3.70
CA HIS A 230 -12.08 21.42 3.62
C HIS A 230 -11.13 22.30 2.80
N VAL A 231 -9.82 22.24 3.03
CA VAL A 231 -8.81 23.00 2.25
C VAL A 231 -8.93 22.66 0.76
N ASP A 232 -9.02 21.37 0.46
CA ASP A 232 -9.14 20.84 -0.89
C ASP A 232 -10.42 21.35 -1.58
N GLY A 233 -11.52 21.48 -0.84
CA GLY A 233 -12.76 22.10 -1.31
C GLY A 233 -12.62 23.60 -1.59
N VAL A 234 -11.96 24.35 -0.70
CA VAL A 234 -11.69 25.79 -0.88
C VAL A 234 -10.78 26.05 -2.08
N GLU A 235 -9.73 25.24 -2.24
CA GLU A 235 -8.82 25.29 -3.39
C GLU A 235 -9.57 25.02 -4.70
N TRP A 236 -10.43 24.00 -4.73
CA TRP A 236 -11.20 23.68 -5.93
C TRP A 236 -12.24 24.75 -6.29
N GLN A 237 -12.92 25.29 -5.27
CA GLN A 237 -13.87 26.39 -5.46
C GLN A 237 -13.17 27.64 -6.01
N TYR A 238 -11.95 27.93 -5.54
CA TYR A 238 -11.12 29.00 -6.10
C TYR A 238 -10.84 28.81 -7.60
N TYR A 239 -10.46 27.59 -8.03
CA TYR A 239 -10.25 27.29 -9.44
C TYR A 239 -11.52 27.48 -10.27
N TRP A 240 -12.65 27.00 -9.76
CA TRP A 240 -13.94 27.14 -10.42
C TRP A 240 -14.31 28.62 -10.62
N ASP A 241 -14.23 29.44 -9.57
CA ASP A 241 -14.60 30.86 -9.63
C ASP A 241 -13.67 31.65 -10.56
N LEU A 242 -12.37 31.33 -10.56
CA LEU A 242 -11.42 31.97 -11.46
C LEU A 242 -11.69 31.57 -12.92
N ALA A 243 -11.94 30.28 -13.18
CA ALA A 243 -12.24 29.80 -14.53
C ALA A 243 -13.57 30.33 -15.09
N GLN A 244 -14.58 30.56 -14.24
CA GLN A 244 -15.81 31.25 -14.60
C GLN A 244 -15.56 32.72 -14.96
N THR A 245 -14.80 33.41 -14.10
CA THR A 245 -14.44 34.82 -14.29
C THR A 245 -13.68 35.05 -15.60
N GLU A 246 -12.71 34.18 -15.91
CA GLU A 246 -11.91 34.22 -17.14
C GLU A 246 -12.63 33.64 -18.36
N LYS A 247 -13.87 33.15 -18.18
CA LYS A 247 -14.68 32.51 -19.23
C LYS A 247 -13.92 31.35 -19.92
N ILE A 248 -13.18 30.56 -19.14
CA ILE A 248 -12.48 29.36 -19.61
C ILE A 248 -13.49 28.22 -19.82
N CYS A 249 -14.45 28.09 -18.91
CA CYS A 249 -15.47 27.04 -18.94
C CYS A 249 -16.61 27.31 -19.94
N LYS A 250 -16.29 27.44 -21.24
CA LYS A 250 -17.26 27.61 -22.33
C LYS A 250 -17.73 26.27 -22.91
N TRP A 251 -18.98 26.23 -23.37
CA TRP A 251 -19.54 25.11 -24.13
C TRP A 251 -19.42 25.36 -25.65
N PRO A 252 -19.14 24.32 -26.48
CA PRO A 252 -18.84 22.93 -26.11
C PRO A 252 -17.41 22.78 -25.58
N ARG A 253 -17.23 21.87 -24.61
CA ARG A 253 -15.93 21.64 -23.96
C ARG A 253 -14.95 21.05 -24.96
N ALA A 254 -13.78 21.68 -25.13
CA ALA A 254 -12.63 20.95 -25.62
C ALA A 254 -12.27 19.91 -24.54
N THR A 255 -12.15 18.64 -24.91
CA THR A 255 -11.63 17.62 -24.01
C THR A 255 -10.18 17.96 -23.70
N VAL A 256 -9.94 18.61 -22.56
CA VAL A 256 -8.58 18.82 -22.08
C VAL A 256 -8.08 17.46 -21.63
N PHE A 257 -7.06 16.97 -22.31
CA PHE A 257 -6.45 15.71 -21.90
C PHE A 257 -5.58 15.95 -20.68
N PRO A 258 -5.66 15.05 -19.71
CA PRO A 258 -4.66 14.97 -18.68
C PRO A 258 -3.20 15.07 -19.19
N VAL A 259 -2.39 16.02 -18.67
CA VAL A 259 -0.92 15.86 -18.58
C VAL A 259 -0.56 14.60 -17.77
N ALA A 260 0.18 13.63 -18.30
CA ALA A 260 0.50 12.45 -17.49
C ALA A 260 1.28 12.82 -16.20
N TRP A 261 0.95 12.20 -15.06
CA TRP A 261 1.58 12.50 -13.75
C TRP A 261 3.10 12.41 -13.79
N GLU A 262 3.62 11.43 -14.53
CA GLU A 262 5.05 11.26 -14.82
C GLU A 262 5.75 12.55 -15.28
N LYS A 263 5.05 13.42 -16.01
CA LYS A 263 5.58 14.68 -16.55
C LYS A 263 5.60 15.79 -15.51
N MET A 264 4.82 15.65 -14.44
CA MET A 264 4.71 16.59 -13.33
C MET A 264 5.52 16.18 -12.11
N MET A 265 6.28 15.08 -12.18
CA MET A 265 7.10 14.58 -11.06
C MET A 265 8.35 15.44 -10.82
N GLU A 266 8.98 15.24 -9.66
CA GLU A 266 10.30 15.82 -9.40
C GLU A 266 11.28 15.32 -10.46
N PRO A 267 12.13 16.22 -11.00
CA PRO A 267 13.20 15.78 -11.87
C PRO A 267 14.07 14.79 -11.11
N LEU A 268 14.58 13.79 -11.84
CA LEU A 268 15.53 12.86 -11.26
C LEU A 268 16.77 13.61 -10.78
N PRO A 269 17.34 13.23 -9.63
CA PRO A 269 18.60 13.81 -9.18
C PRO A 269 19.71 13.51 -10.20
N PRO A 270 20.77 14.33 -10.26
CA PRO A 270 21.86 14.08 -11.19
C PRO A 270 22.54 12.74 -10.90
N PRO A 271 23.03 12.00 -11.92
CA PRO A 271 23.66 10.68 -11.75
C PRO A 271 24.86 10.65 -10.80
N SER A 272 25.51 11.79 -10.55
CA SER A 272 26.63 11.92 -9.61
C SER A 272 26.22 11.93 -8.14
N THR A 273 24.92 11.86 -7.84
CA THR A 273 24.44 11.90 -6.45
C THR A 273 24.79 10.61 -5.73
N LYS A 274 25.59 10.72 -4.67
CA LYS A 274 25.96 9.58 -3.83
C LYS A 274 24.73 9.09 -3.06
N GLN A 275 24.31 7.86 -3.37
CA GLN A 275 23.28 7.17 -2.60
C GLN A 275 23.83 6.70 -1.26
N THR A 276 22.92 6.59 -0.28
CA THR A 276 23.25 6.04 1.02
C THR A 276 22.47 4.76 1.23
N LEU A 277 23.16 3.63 1.14
CA LEU A 277 22.64 2.33 1.55
C LEU A 277 22.51 2.32 3.08
N LEU A 278 21.30 2.07 3.58
CA LEU A 278 20.99 2.02 5.02
C LEU A 278 21.10 0.61 5.56
N ALA A 279 20.65 -0.38 4.79
CA ALA A 279 20.78 -1.79 5.13
C ALA A 279 20.86 -2.67 3.88
N ARG A 280 21.53 -3.81 4.06
CA ARG A 280 21.47 -4.96 3.16
C ARG A 280 21.04 -6.15 4.00
N ALA A 281 19.85 -6.65 3.73
CA ALA A 281 19.28 -7.81 4.41
C ALA A 281 19.31 -9.01 3.47
N PRO A 282 19.94 -10.14 3.87
CA PRO A 282 19.74 -11.40 3.18
C PRO A 282 18.24 -11.73 3.15
N ALA A 283 17.73 -12.07 1.97
CA ALA A 283 16.33 -12.41 1.77
C ALA A 283 16.19 -13.89 1.46
N ARG A 284 15.14 -14.51 2.01
CA ARG A 284 14.70 -15.82 1.57
C ARG A 284 13.55 -15.64 0.59
N ARG A 285 13.58 -16.43 -0.48
CA ARG A 285 12.48 -16.49 -1.44
C ARG A 285 11.54 -17.65 -1.11
N TRP A 286 10.24 -17.36 -1.19
CA TRP A 286 9.15 -18.30 -0.99
C TRP A 286 8.26 -18.17 -2.21
N ASP A 287 8.41 -19.08 -3.16
CA ASP A 287 7.66 -19.05 -4.41
C ASP A 287 7.75 -17.67 -5.08
N ALA A 288 8.99 -17.20 -5.22
CA ALA A 288 9.40 -15.87 -5.66
C ALA A 288 9.27 -14.74 -4.64
N LEU A 289 8.38 -14.84 -3.65
CA LEU A 289 8.13 -13.80 -2.65
C LEU A 289 9.33 -13.54 -1.76
N PHE A 290 9.60 -12.28 -1.43
CA PHE A 290 10.76 -11.92 -0.61
C PHE A 290 10.37 -11.81 0.85
N SER A 291 11.16 -12.47 1.69
CA SER A 291 11.08 -12.29 3.14
C SER A 291 12.46 -12.01 3.73
N VAL A 292 12.49 -11.27 4.82
CA VAL A 292 13.72 -10.86 5.52
C VAL A 292 13.64 -11.19 7.00
N ARG A 293 14.80 -11.35 7.65
CA ARG A 293 14.85 -11.48 9.10
C ARG A 293 14.73 -10.12 9.77
N LEU A 294 13.79 -10.00 10.71
CA LEU A 294 13.62 -8.85 11.58
C LEU A 294 13.89 -9.23 13.03
N ASN A 295 14.52 -8.31 13.74
CA ASN A 295 14.58 -8.33 15.19
C ASN A 295 13.49 -7.39 15.74
N VAL A 296 12.53 -7.93 16.46
CA VAL A 296 11.41 -7.17 17.05
C VAL A 296 11.59 -7.10 18.56
N LEU A 297 11.60 -5.91 19.14
CA LEU A 297 11.71 -5.69 20.58
C LEU A 297 10.32 -5.51 21.20
N VAL A 298 9.93 -6.46 22.03
CA VAL A 298 8.62 -6.48 22.71
C VAL A 298 8.81 -6.73 24.20
N GLY A 299 8.34 -5.81 25.05
CA GLY A 299 8.41 -5.98 26.50
C GLY A 299 9.84 -6.24 27.02
N GLY A 300 10.85 -5.65 26.37
CA GLY A 300 12.26 -5.86 26.68
C GLY A 300 12.86 -7.16 26.12
N LYS A 301 12.08 -8.03 25.47
CA LYS A 301 12.57 -9.24 24.78
C LYS A 301 12.83 -8.94 23.29
N LYS A 302 14.02 -9.29 22.81
CA LYS A 302 14.38 -9.24 21.39
C LYS A 302 14.00 -10.56 20.74
N LEU A 303 13.01 -10.54 19.86
CA LEU A 303 12.51 -11.69 19.11
C LEU A 303 13.07 -11.65 17.69
N ASN A 304 13.46 -12.78 17.12
CA ASN A 304 13.89 -12.86 15.73
C ASN A 304 12.83 -13.60 14.89
N GLY A 305 12.30 -12.93 13.87
CA GLY A 305 11.27 -13.50 13.00
C GLY A 305 11.57 -13.27 11.52
N GLN A 306 10.91 -14.04 10.66
CA GLN A 306 10.92 -13.92 9.20
C GLN A 306 9.70 -13.13 8.75
N PHE A 307 9.89 -12.03 8.01
CA PHE A 307 8.80 -11.15 7.59
C PHE A 307 8.72 -11.06 6.08
N LEU A 308 7.53 -11.29 5.51
CA LEU A 308 7.24 -11.06 4.09
C LEU A 308 7.33 -9.57 3.79
N ILE A 309 7.74 -9.20 2.58
CA ILE A 309 7.65 -7.83 2.10
C ILE A 309 6.52 -7.74 1.10
N ASP A 310 5.46 -7.01 1.47
CA ASP A 310 4.18 -7.09 0.76
C ASP A 310 3.62 -5.69 0.49
N SER A 311 3.63 -5.28 -0.77
CA SER A 311 3.01 -4.03 -1.22
C SER A 311 1.49 -4.11 -1.40
N GLY A 312 0.89 -5.29 -1.31
CA GLY A 312 -0.56 -5.50 -1.19
C GLY A 312 -1.08 -5.37 0.25
N ALA A 313 -0.19 -5.48 1.25
CA ALA A 313 -0.54 -5.31 2.65
C ALA A 313 -0.55 -3.83 3.07
N ARG A 314 -1.72 -3.32 3.48
CA ARG A 314 -1.87 -1.91 3.91
C ARG A 314 -1.02 -1.55 5.14
N LYS A 315 -0.98 -2.45 6.11
CA LYS A 315 -0.24 -2.30 7.37
C LYS A 315 0.61 -3.53 7.59
N SER A 316 1.72 -3.35 8.31
CA SER A 316 2.54 -4.44 8.77
C SER A 316 1.77 -5.29 9.79
N VAL A 317 1.97 -6.60 9.73
CA VAL A 317 1.24 -7.60 10.52
C VAL A 317 2.24 -8.50 11.24
N ILE A 318 1.87 -8.98 12.41
CA ILE A 318 2.67 -9.89 13.24
C ILE A 318 1.77 -11.01 13.74
N SER A 319 2.23 -12.25 13.65
CA SER A 319 1.48 -13.43 14.08
C SER A 319 1.35 -13.47 15.61
N PRO A 320 0.12 -13.48 16.16
CA PRO A 320 -0.11 -13.76 17.57
C PRO A 320 0.47 -15.12 17.99
N THR A 321 0.28 -16.16 17.16
CA THR A 321 0.80 -17.50 17.42
C THR A 321 2.33 -17.52 17.54
N TRP A 322 3.04 -16.82 16.67
CA TRP A 322 4.50 -16.67 16.78
C TRP A 322 4.93 -16.03 18.09
N LEU A 323 4.27 -14.92 18.48
CA LEU A 323 4.56 -14.23 19.75
C LEU A 323 4.38 -15.15 20.96
N GLU A 324 3.29 -15.91 20.99
CA GLU A 324 2.99 -16.87 22.06
C GLU A 324 4.06 -17.95 22.17
N ASN A 325 4.49 -18.51 21.02
CA ASN A 325 5.58 -19.48 20.94
C ASN A 325 6.93 -18.92 21.41
N GLN A 326 7.12 -17.60 21.36
CA GLN A 326 8.28 -16.89 21.91
C GLN A 326 8.08 -16.46 23.38
N GLY A 327 7.00 -16.89 24.03
CA GLY A 327 6.67 -16.55 25.41
C GLY A 327 6.29 -15.08 25.60
N VAL A 328 5.64 -14.47 24.61
CA VAL A 328 5.05 -13.14 24.66
C VAL A 328 3.55 -13.26 24.46
N LEU A 329 2.77 -12.83 25.46
CA LEU A 329 1.30 -12.81 25.34
C LEU A 329 0.87 -11.62 24.47
N PRO A 330 0.13 -11.82 23.36
CA PRO A 330 -0.30 -10.74 22.47
C PRO A 330 -1.08 -9.62 23.18
N ALA A 331 -1.86 -9.98 24.20
CA ALA A 331 -2.62 -9.02 25.02
C ALA A 331 -1.74 -7.98 25.74
N LEU A 332 -0.44 -8.24 25.94
CA LEU A 332 0.48 -7.30 26.59
C LEU A 332 0.97 -6.18 25.65
N ILE A 333 0.86 -6.38 24.33
CA ILE A 333 1.24 -5.37 23.33
C ILE A 333 0.06 -4.78 22.59
N GLU A 334 -1.15 -5.32 22.78
CA GLU A 334 -2.37 -4.77 22.24
C GLU A 334 -2.61 -3.34 22.76
N VAL A 335 -2.91 -2.42 21.85
CA VAL A 335 -3.26 -1.04 22.19
C VAL A 335 -4.68 -1.04 22.76
N THR A 336 -4.79 -0.97 24.09
CA THR A 336 -6.07 -1.01 24.79
C THR A 336 -7.03 0.07 24.29
N GLY A 337 -8.24 -0.35 23.90
CA GLY A 337 -9.30 0.55 23.41
C GLY A 337 -9.21 0.93 21.93
N ALA A 338 -8.16 0.50 21.22
CA ALA A 338 -8.13 0.65 19.77
C ALA A 338 -9.23 -0.23 19.13
N PRO A 339 -10.05 0.30 18.21
CA PRO A 339 -11.04 -0.51 17.53
C PRO A 339 -10.32 -1.57 16.67
N PRO A 340 -10.86 -2.81 16.61
CA PRO A 340 -10.33 -3.80 15.69
C PRO A 340 -10.45 -3.30 14.25
N GLN A 341 -9.45 -3.62 13.43
CA GLN A 341 -9.38 -3.23 12.04
C GLN A 341 -9.75 -4.40 11.15
N HIS A 342 -10.60 -4.14 10.16
CA HIS A 342 -10.86 -5.13 9.13
C HIS A 342 -9.60 -5.33 8.29
N VAL A 343 -9.17 -6.57 8.18
CA VAL A 343 -8.14 -7.00 7.25
C VAL A 343 -8.81 -7.86 6.18
N THR A 344 -8.44 -7.61 4.94
CA THR A 344 -8.82 -8.42 3.79
C THR A 344 -7.53 -8.82 3.12
N TRP A 345 -7.25 -10.11 3.11
CA TRP A 345 -6.19 -10.70 2.33
C TRP A 345 -6.79 -11.25 1.05
N GLY A 346 -6.09 -11.09 -0.07
CA GLY A 346 -6.52 -11.61 -1.34
C GLY A 346 -5.34 -12.30 -1.99
N GLY A 347 -5.45 -13.62 -2.15
CA GLY A 347 -4.53 -14.42 -2.94
C GLY A 347 -5.29 -15.39 -3.83
N GLN A 348 -4.57 -16.15 -4.65
CA GLN A 348 -5.16 -17.17 -5.52
C GLN A 348 -5.89 -18.28 -4.73
N TRP A 349 -5.59 -18.45 -3.44
CA TRP A 349 -6.00 -19.60 -2.63
C TRP A 349 -7.05 -19.30 -1.56
N SER A 350 -7.13 -18.06 -1.07
CA SER A 350 -8.16 -17.63 -0.12
C SER A 350 -8.28 -16.10 -0.06
N THR A 351 -9.50 -15.63 0.16
CA THR A 351 -9.83 -14.28 0.59
C THR A 351 -10.16 -14.30 2.07
N GLU A 352 -9.11 -14.43 2.88
CA GLU A 352 -9.29 -14.33 4.33
C GLU A 352 -9.75 -12.94 4.73
N ARG A 353 -10.80 -12.91 5.54
CA ARG A 353 -11.31 -11.70 6.16
C ARG A 353 -11.38 -11.90 7.65
N GLY A 354 -10.88 -10.91 8.36
CA GLY A 354 -10.93 -10.96 9.80
C GLY A 354 -10.79 -9.60 10.45
N LEU A 355 -10.77 -9.64 11.77
CA LEU A 355 -10.58 -8.48 12.62
C LEU A 355 -9.21 -8.60 13.26
N ALA A 356 -8.31 -7.71 12.87
CA ALA A 356 -7.00 -7.59 13.48
C ALA A 356 -7.03 -6.60 14.65
N ARG A 357 -6.23 -6.85 15.69
CA ARG A 357 -6.01 -5.89 16.78
C ARG A 357 -4.79 -5.05 16.50
N LEU A 358 -4.76 -3.82 16.98
CA LEU A 358 -3.57 -2.98 16.86
C LEU A 358 -2.61 -3.34 18.01
N ALA A 359 -1.36 -3.65 17.68
CA ALA A 359 -0.28 -3.82 18.64
C ALA A 359 0.77 -2.73 18.50
N MET A 360 1.46 -2.48 19.61
CA MET A 360 2.61 -1.58 19.67
C MET A 360 3.85 -2.33 20.14
N ILE A 361 4.91 -2.26 19.34
CA ILE A 361 6.23 -2.78 19.69
C ILE A 361 7.14 -1.65 20.17
N THR A 362 8.24 -1.99 20.82
CA THR A 362 9.22 -0.99 21.28
C THR A 362 10.11 -0.51 20.12
N ASP A 363 10.63 -1.47 19.36
CA ASP A 363 11.55 -1.23 18.25
C ASP A 363 11.58 -2.42 17.28
N ALA A 364 11.97 -2.18 16.03
CA ALA A 364 12.21 -3.22 15.03
C ALA A 364 13.50 -2.89 14.25
N ASP A 365 14.29 -3.92 13.99
CA ASP A 365 15.58 -3.81 13.32
C ASP A 365 15.70 -4.83 12.19
N MET A 366 16.21 -4.38 11.04
CA MET A 366 16.55 -5.20 9.89
C MET A 366 18.04 -5.04 9.56
N SER A 367 18.86 -6.01 9.96
CA SER A 367 20.31 -6.02 9.66
C SER A 367 21.04 -4.74 10.11
N GLY A 368 20.72 -4.21 11.29
CA GLY A 368 21.27 -2.99 11.87
C GLY A 368 20.49 -1.71 11.51
N TYR A 369 19.53 -1.78 10.60
CA TYR A 369 18.68 -0.65 10.25
C TYR A 369 17.41 -0.60 11.10
N PRO A 370 17.17 0.48 11.86
CA PRO A 370 15.93 0.66 12.61
C PRO A 370 14.77 0.86 11.62
N VAL A 371 13.88 -0.12 11.57
CA VAL A 371 12.69 -0.08 10.71
C VAL A 371 11.73 0.96 11.30
N PRO A 372 11.31 1.98 10.53
CA PRO A 372 10.58 3.13 11.07
C PRO A 372 9.09 2.85 11.30
N ILE A 373 8.76 1.68 11.87
CA ILE A 373 7.40 1.26 12.23
C ILE A 373 7.38 0.75 13.68
N LYS A 374 6.31 1.08 14.40
CA LYS A 374 6.09 0.62 15.78
C LYS A 374 4.71 0.00 15.98
N GLU A 375 3.83 0.18 15.01
CA GLU A 375 2.47 -0.34 15.03
C GLU A 375 2.39 -1.53 14.10
N PHE A 376 1.85 -2.63 14.60
CA PHE A 376 1.57 -3.82 13.82
C PHE A 376 0.11 -4.21 14.04
N LEU A 377 -0.46 -4.91 13.07
CA LEU A 377 -1.72 -5.62 13.27
C LEU A 377 -1.41 -7.02 13.83
N LEU A 378 -2.09 -7.40 14.92
CA LEU A 378 -2.14 -8.75 15.46
C LEU A 378 -3.20 -9.52 14.67
N TYR A 379 -2.75 -10.41 13.81
CA TYR A 379 -3.62 -11.23 12.98
C TYR A 379 -2.85 -12.47 12.52
N ASP A 380 -3.49 -13.63 12.56
CA ASP A 380 -2.98 -14.84 11.92
C ASP A 380 -3.61 -14.95 10.52
N VAL A 381 -2.76 -15.13 9.52
CA VAL A 381 -3.13 -15.53 8.16
C VAL A 381 -2.72 -16.98 7.95
N ASP A 382 -3.29 -17.69 6.98
CA ASP A 382 -2.84 -19.05 6.64
C ASP A 382 -1.35 -19.09 6.21
N PHE A 383 -0.77 -17.94 5.84
CA PHE A 383 0.67 -17.75 5.62
C PHE A 383 1.53 -17.74 6.91
N PHE A 384 0.92 -17.68 8.09
CA PHE A 384 1.62 -17.68 9.38
C PHE A 384 1.47 -19.04 10.05
N GLY A 385 2.59 -19.57 10.52
CA GLY A 385 2.61 -20.84 11.22
C GLY A 385 4.02 -21.18 11.68
N PRO A 386 4.18 -21.92 12.79
CA PRO A 386 5.42 -22.63 13.03
C PRO A 386 5.74 -23.49 11.80
N PRO A 387 7.01 -23.85 11.55
CA PRO A 387 7.43 -24.60 10.36
C PRO A 387 6.80 -26.00 10.19
N GLU A 388 5.73 -26.34 10.90
CA GLU A 388 4.89 -27.52 10.70
C GLU A 388 4.13 -27.48 9.35
N THR A 389 3.99 -26.30 8.70
CA THR A 389 3.32 -26.11 7.40
C THR A 389 3.98 -25.05 6.45
N VAL A 390 5.19 -25.21 5.86
CA VAL A 390 5.81 -24.83 4.53
C VAL A 390 5.03 -23.89 3.60
N GLY A 391 3.70 -23.89 3.59
CA GLY A 391 2.95 -22.77 3.03
C GLY A 391 3.09 -21.48 3.87
N SER A 392 3.54 -21.59 5.12
CA SER A 392 3.72 -20.48 6.03
C SER A 392 5.12 -19.89 5.86
N CYS A 393 5.22 -18.79 5.12
CA CYS A 393 6.50 -18.15 4.85
C CYS A 393 7.09 -17.45 6.08
N CYS A 394 6.22 -17.00 7.00
CA CYS A 394 6.56 -15.83 7.77
C CYS A 394 5.90 -15.79 9.16
N ASP A 395 6.61 -15.12 10.08
CA ASP A 395 6.14 -14.74 11.41
C ASP A 395 5.38 -13.39 11.38
N GLY A 396 5.44 -12.70 10.25
CA GLY A 396 4.78 -11.41 10.02
C GLY A 396 4.95 -10.89 8.60
N ILE A 397 4.42 -9.70 8.35
CA ILE A 397 4.45 -9.01 7.05
C ILE A 397 4.87 -7.56 7.28
N LEU A 398 5.78 -7.06 6.45
CA LEU A 398 6.08 -5.64 6.30
C LEU A 398 5.29 -5.08 5.12
N GLY A 399 4.32 -4.23 5.43
CA GLY A 399 3.39 -3.69 4.46
C GLY A 399 3.81 -2.35 3.85
N ILE A 400 2.85 -1.68 3.22
CA ILE A 400 2.97 -0.33 2.68
C ILE A 400 3.39 0.67 3.75
N ASP A 401 2.98 0.52 5.01
CA ASP A 401 3.39 1.40 6.09
C ASP A 401 4.91 1.47 6.31
N PHE A 402 5.62 0.37 6.01
CA PHE A 402 7.07 0.32 5.89
C PHE A 402 7.56 0.81 4.52
N LEU A 403 7.02 0.26 3.41
CA LEU A 403 7.50 0.56 2.05
C LEU A 403 7.31 2.03 1.65
N GLN A 404 6.34 2.72 2.23
CA GLN A 404 6.14 4.15 2.03
C GLN A 404 7.12 5.00 2.86
N ARG A 405 8.04 4.42 3.63
CA ARG A 405 9.02 5.16 4.47
C ARG A 405 10.46 4.94 4.05
N ALA A 406 10.68 4.06 3.09
CA ALA A 406 12.00 3.70 2.62
C ALA A 406 11.98 3.38 1.14
N THR A 407 13.11 3.55 0.47
CA THR A 407 13.29 3.11 -0.91
C THR A 407 13.90 1.70 -0.89
N VAL A 408 13.21 0.72 -1.44
CA VAL A 408 13.53 -0.70 -1.26
C VAL A 408 13.86 -1.37 -2.60
N GLU A 409 15.08 -1.87 -2.75
CA GLU A 409 15.52 -2.64 -3.92
C GLU A 409 15.46 -4.15 -3.60
N PHE A 410 14.85 -4.90 -4.51
CA PHE A 410 14.77 -6.35 -4.49
C PHE A 410 15.80 -6.91 -5.48
N ARG A 411 16.71 -7.75 -5.00
CA ARG A 411 17.70 -8.45 -5.82
C ARG A 411 17.39 -9.93 -5.88
N SER A 412 16.91 -10.37 -7.03
CA SER A 412 16.53 -11.77 -7.28
C SER A 412 17.70 -12.71 -7.57
N VAL A 413 18.90 -12.16 -7.84
CA VAL A 413 20.09 -12.97 -8.13
C VAL A 413 20.64 -13.56 -6.82
N PRO A 414 20.93 -14.87 -6.75
CA PRO A 414 21.50 -15.49 -5.56
C PRO A 414 22.86 -14.88 -5.13
N PRO A 415 23.09 -14.64 -3.82
CA PRO A 415 22.08 -14.72 -2.76
C PRO A 415 21.02 -13.62 -2.92
N ALA A 416 19.75 -13.97 -2.74
CA ALA A 416 18.69 -12.98 -2.82
C ALA A 416 18.85 -11.96 -1.67
N GLU A 417 18.68 -10.69 -1.97
CA GLU A 417 18.90 -9.59 -1.03
C GLU A 417 17.77 -8.56 -1.14
N LEU A 418 17.46 -7.95 -0.01
CA LEU A 418 16.70 -6.71 0.07
C LEU A 418 17.64 -5.58 0.50
N MET A 419 17.64 -4.50 -0.25
CA MET A 419 18.47 -3.33 0.02
C MET A 419 17.58 -2.13 0.36
N VAL A 420 17.83 -1.54 1.52
CA VAL A 420 17.12 -0.35 1.97
C VAL A 420 18.00 0.86 1.73
N TRP A 421 17.49 1.78 0.93
CA TRP A 421 18.16 3.01 0.58
C TRP A 421 17.52 4.19 1.29
N ARG A 422 18.35 5.19 1.60
CA ARG A 422 17.87 6.52 1.96
C ARG A 422 17.14 7.10 0.76
N SER A 423 15.89 7.50 0.97
CA SER A 423 15.03 8.00 -0.10
C SER A 423 15.55 9.32 -0.69
N GLU A 424 16.10 10.20 0.14
CA GLU A 424 16.58 11.52 -0.31
C GLU A 424 17.51 11.41 -1.52
N LYS A 425 17.08 11.99 -2.65
CA LYS A 425 17.82 11.99 -3.92
C LYS A 425 18.21 10.59 -4.42
N PHE A 426 17.38 9.58 -4.18
CA PHE A 426 17.59 8.25 -4.70
C PHE A 426 17.52 8.21 -6.24
N LEU A 427 18.39 7.39 -6.83
CA LEU A 427 18.42 7.07 -8.26
C LEU A 427 19.17 5.75 -8.41
N PRO A 428 18.65 4.66 -9.00
CA PRO A 428 19.39 3.39 -9.05
C PRO A 428 20.84 3.54 -9.56
N GLU A 429 21.82 2.99 -8.84
CA GLU A 429 23.26 3.12 -9.18
C GLU A 429 23.63 2.59 -10.57
N LYS A 430 22.96 1.51 -11.00
CA LYS A 430 23.26 0.85 -12.27
C LYS A 430 22.51 1.53 -13.41
N PRO A 431 23.18 1.84 -14.54
CA PRO A 431 22.47 2.28 -15.73
C PRO A 431 21.52 1.17 -16.21
N GLY A 432 20.46 1.57 -16.92
CA GLY A 432 19.52 0.62 -17.50
C GLY A 432 18.35 0.25 -16.58
N PHE A 433 18.01 1.07 -15.60
CA PHE A 433 16.66 1.04 -15.02
C PHE A 433 15.71 1.93 -15.83
N GLN A 434 14.46 1.51 -15.86
CA GLN A 434 13.33 2.30 -16.33
C GLN A 434 12.33 2.41 -15.19
N TRP A 435 11.73 3.58 -15.01
CA TRP A 435 10.72 3.77 -13.98
C TRP A 435 9.35 4.03 -14.58
N VAL A 436 8.34 3.69 -13.79
CA VAL A 436 6.94 4.02 -14.02
C VAL A 436 6.40 4.77 -12.82
N GLU A 437 5.50 5.73 -13.08
CA GLU A 437 4.82 6.45 -12.03
C GLU A 437 3.89 5.49 -11.29
N SER A 438 3.90 5.55 -9.96
CA SER A 438 3.03 4.77 -9.10
C SER A 438 2.54 5.64 -7.95
N ALA A 439 1.32 5.38 -7.50
CA ALA A 439 0.74 6.03 -6.34
C ALA A 439 -0.01 5.03 -5.49
N ILE A 440 -0.03 5.30 -4.19
CA ILE A 440 -0.77 4.51 -3.24
C ILE A 440 -2.21 5.02 -3.20
N MET A 441 -3.16 4.20 -3.64
CA MET A 441 -4.59 4.54 -3.67
C MET A 441 -5.20 4.56 -2.25
N SER A 442 -6.45 5.01 -2.11
CA SER A 442 -7.15 5.11 -0.81
C SER A 442 -7.25 3.77 -0.07
N ARG A 443 -7.29 2.66 -0.80
CA ARG A 443 -7.25 1.28 -0.27
C ARG A 443 -5.86 0.80 0.12
N SER A 444 -4.85 1.68 0.03
CA SER A 444 -3.43 1.36 0.22
C SER A 444 -2.99 0.29 -0.77
N GLU A 445 -3.08 0.62 -2.06
CA GLU A 445 -2.66 -0.24 -3.17
C GLU A 445 -1.66 0.56 -4.00
N VAL A 446 -0.49 -0.01 -4.31
CA VAL A 446 0.51 0.65 -5.15
C VAL A 446 0.09 0.51 -6.61
N VAL A 447 -0.42 1.58 -7.22
CA VAL A 447 -1.03 1.56 -8.55
C VAL A 447 -0.30 2.45 -9.54
N SER A 448 -0.01 1.93 -10.73
CA SER A 448 0.44 2.70 -11.90
C SER A 448 -0.69 2.89 -12.89
N SER A 449 -1.21 4.12 -13.00
CA SER A 449 -2.31 4.44 -13.93
C SER A 449 -1.87 4.50 -15.40
N SER A 450 -0.58 4.70 -15.66
CA SER A 450 -0.01 4.80 -17.01
C SER A 450 0.34 3.43 -17.62
N CYS A 451 0.11 2.35 -16.88
CA CYS A 451 0.33 1.00 -17.35
C CYS A 451 -0.97 0.36 -17.85
N THR A 452 -0.86 -0.46 -18.87
CA THR A 452 -1.96 -1.18 -19.49
C THR A 452 -1.58 -2.63 -19.79
N VAL A 453 -2.53 -3.52 -19.49
CA VAL A 453 -2.50 -4.92 -19.91
C VAL A 453 -3.18 -4.99 -21.26
N HIS A 454 -2.49 -5.50 -22.28
CA HIS A 454 -3.01 -5.53 -23.63
C HIS A 454 -2.91 -6.93 -24.25
N SER A 455 -3.86 -7.23 -25.11
CA SER A 455 -3.85 -8.37 -26.04
C SER A 455 -3.97 -7.83 -27.47
N GLU A 456 -4.30 -8.69 -28.44
CA GLU A 456 -4.56 -8.25 -29.81
C GLU A 456 -5.85 -7.41 -29.92
N THR A 457 -6.87 -7.70 -29.09
CA THR A 457 -8.19 -7.04 -29.21
C THR A 457 -8.64 -6.28 -27.96
N GLN A 458 -7.97 -6.48 -26.83
CA GLN A 458 -8.36 -5.89 -25.54
C GLN A 458 -7.23 -5.04 -24.96
N GLU A 459 -7.62 -3.99 -24.24
CA GLU A 459 -6.75 -3.14 -23.43
C GLU A 459 -7.42 -2.89 -22.09
N PHE A 460 -6.71 -3.18 -21.00
CA PHE A 460 -7.17 -2.92 -19.63
C PHE A 460 -6.21 -1.96 -18.92
N LYS A 461 -6.78 -0.94 -18.29
CA LYS A 461 -6.01 0.20 -17.74
C LYS A 461 -5.74 0.07 -16.25
N GLY A 462 -4.53 0.45 -15.87
CA GLY A 462 -4.08 0.50 -14.49
C GLY A 462 -3.59 -0.85 -13.99
N LEU A 463 -2.50 -0.80 -13.22
CA LEU A 463 -1.91 -1.98 -12.60
C LEU A 463 -1.61 -1.74 -11.14
N ARG A 464 -1.89 -2.75 -10.32
CA ARG A 464 -1.36 -2.84 -8.96
C ARG A 464 -0.02 -3.56 -8.98
N TRP A 465 0.94 -3.07 -8.21
CA TRP A 465 2.20 -3.75 -7.94
C TRP A 465 2.09 -4.49 -6.63
N ASP A 466 2.18 -5.81 -6.67
CA ASP A 466 1.93 -6.67 -5.51
C ASP A 466 3.10 -7.62 -5.24
N THR A 467 3.99 -7.24 -4.33
CA THR A 467 5.13 -8.08 -3.94
C THR A 467 4.73 -9.24 -3.01
N GLY A 468 3.48 -9.28 -2.54
CA GLY A 468 2.91 -10.39 -1.77
C GLY A 468 2.25 -11.47 -2.64
N SER A 469 2.07 -11.22 -3.94
CA SER A 469 1.50 -12.19 -4.87
C SER A 469 2.61 -12.96 -5.61
N ASP A 470 2.51 -14.29 -5.67
CA ASP A 470 3.43 -15.17 -6.39
C ASP A 470 3.13 -15.26 -7.90
N THR A 471 1.99 -14.72 -8.31
CA THR A 471 1.51 -14.79 -9.70
C THR A 471 2.31 -13.87 -10.64
N PHE A 472 2.12 -14.04 -11.94
CA PHE A 472 2.67 -13.12 -12.94
C PHE A 472 1.77 -11.91 -13.13
N LEU A 473 0.50 -12.18 -13.46
CA LEU A 473 -0.51 -11.18 -13.77
C LEU A 473 -1.89 -11.72 -13.40
N ASP A 474 -2.56 -11.11 -12.43
CA ASP A 474 -3.93 -11.46 -12.04
C ASP A 474 -4.93 -10.49 -12.65
N ILE A 475 -5.85 -10.98 -13.49
CA ILE A 475 -6.88 -10.13 -14.07
C ILE A 475 -8.05 -9.98 -13.09
N HIS A 476 -8.40 -8.73 -12.80
CA HIS A 476 -9.52 -8.41 -11.90
C HIS A 476 -10.85 -8.94 -12.42
N LEU A 477 -11.74 -9.29 -11.50
CA LEU A 477 -13.03 -9.94 -11.74
C LEU A 477 -13.86 -9.27 -12.85
N PRO A 478 -13.98 -7.92 -12.93
CA PRO A 478 -14.78 -7.27 -13.97
C PRO A 478 -14.25 -7.51 -15.40
N TRP A 479 -12.97 -7.85 -15.55
CA TRP A 479 -12.30 -7.98 -16.85
C TRP A 479 -12.07 -9.43 -17.28
N GLN A 480 -12.19 -10.40 -16.36
CA GLN A 480 -11.85 -11.81 -16.64
C GLN A 480 -12.61 -12.41 -17.83
N LYS A 481 -13.89 -12.07 -18.04
CA LYS A 481 -14.67 -12.61 -19.17
C LYS A 481 -14.08 -12.19 -20.52
N ALA A 482 -13.74 -10.92 -20.66
CA ALA A 482 -13.07 -10.41 -21.86
C ALA A 482 -11.67 -11.01 -21.97
N ALA A 483 -10.97 -11.13 -20.84
CA ALA A 483 -9.60 -11.57 -20.81
C ALA A 483 -9.41 -13.06 -21.19
N LYS A 484 -10.34 -13.93 -20.80
CA LYS A 484 -10.32 -15.37 -21.12
C LYS A 484 -10.48 -15.67 -22.61
N ALA A 485 -10.96 -14.71 -23.41
CA ALA A 485 -11.08 -14.87 -24.85
C ALA A 485 -9.73 -14.76 -25.58
N GLU A 486 -8.70 -14.25 -24.90
CA GLU A 486 -7.39 -13.98 -25.46
C GLU A 486 -6.37 -15.04 -25.03
N LYS A 487 -5.39 -15.30 -25.89
CA LYS A 487 -4.34 -16.30 -25.64
C LYS A 487 -3.05 -15.71 -25.07
N THR A 488 -2.78 -14.45 -25.38
CA THR A 488 -1.50 -13.80 -25.13
C THR A 488 -1.73 -12.42 -24.55
N TRP A 489 -0.98 -12.11 -23.50
CA TRP A 489 -1.04 -10.84 -22.81
C TRP A 489 0.33 -10.18 -22.80
N GLY A 490 0.34 -8.87 -22.96
CA GLY A 490 1.51 -8.04 -22.83
C GLY A 490 1.28 -6.94 -21.81
N LEU A 491 2.39 -6.38 -21.35
CA LEU A 491 2.40 -5.24 -20.44
C LEU A 491 3.05 -4.05 -21.14
N VAL A 492 2.36 -2.91 -21.18
CA VAL A 492 2.88 -1.64 -21.67
C VAL A 492 2.73 -0.59 -20.58
N CYS A 493 3.78 0.20 -20.33
CA CYS A 493 3.74 1.35 -19.46
C CYS A 493 4.40 2.53 -20.15
N ASN A 494 3.78 3.71 -20.10
CA ASN A 494 4.34 4.94 -20.72
C ASN A 494 4.67 4.77 -22.22
N SER A 495 3.85 3.99 -22.93
CA SER A 495 4.06 3.57 -24.34
C SER A 495 5.26 2.64 -24.59
N GLU A 496 5.96 2.19 -23.56
CA GLU A 496 7.05 1.22 -23.66
C GLU A 496 6.57 -0.18 -23.25
N ARG A 497 7.08 -1.23 -23.91
CA ARG A 497 6.69 -2.62 -23.64
C ARG A 497 7.57 -3.21 -22.54
N PHE A 498 6.95 -3.73 -21.49
CA PHE A 498 7.61 -4.29 -20.30
C PHE A 498 7.58 -5.83 -20.28
N GLY A 499 6.68 -6.43 -21.08
CA GLY A 499 6.61 -7.88 -21.23
C GLY A 499 5.65 -8.29 -22.35
N LYS A 500 5.85 -9.51 -22.86
CA LYS A 500 5.00 -10.17 -23.86
C LYS A 500 4.73 -11.61 -23.43
N ASN A 501 3.60 -12.17 -23.87
CA ASN A 501 3.16 -13.53 -23.55
C ASN A 501 3.19 -13.82 -22.04
N ILE A 502 2.76 -12.85 -21.25
CA ILE A 502 2.71 -12.97 -19.79
C ILE A 502 1.58 -13.93 -19.44
N PRO A 503 1.84 -15.01 -18.67
CA PRO A 503 0.80 -15.88 -18.16
C PRO A 503 -0.17 -15.06 -17.31
N VAL A 504 -1.47 -15.23 -17.55
CA VAL A 504 -2.52 -14.60 -16.76
C VAL A 504 -3.18 -15.62 -15.86
N SER A 505 -3.39 -15.22 -14.62
CA SER A 505 -4.19 -15.92 -13.65
C SER A 505 -5.58 -15.26 -13.57
N PHE A 506 -6.59 -16.10 -13.35
CA PHE A 506 -7.98 -15.69 -13.20
C PHE A 506 -8.46 -16.11 -11.82
N PRO A 507 -8.15 -15.31 -10.78
CA PRO A 507 -8.53 -15.63 -9.42
C PRO A 507 -10.03 -15.90 -9.35
N LYS A 508 -10.39 -17.03 -8.74
CA LYS A 508 -11.79 -17.39 -8.57
C LYS A 508 -12.35 -16.55 -7.41
N PRO A 509 -13.58 -16.04 -7.50
CA PRO A 509 -14.28 -15.59 -6.31
C PRO A 509 -14.48 -16.80 -5.40
N ASP A 510 -14.07 -16.74 -4.14
CA ASP A 510 -14.22 -17.85 -3.19
C ASP A 510 -15.69 -18.09 -2.88
N THR A 511 -16.53 -17.06 -3.03
CA THR A 511 -17.98 -17.15 -2.91
C THR A 511 -18.71 -16.24 -3.93
N GLU A 512 -19.89 -16.65 -4.42
CA GLU A 512 -20.78 -15.76 -5.20
C GLU A 512 -21.12 -14.45 -4.46
N ARG A 513 -21.04 -14.43 -3.12
CA ARG A 513 -21.23 -13.24 -2.27
C ARG A 513 -20.09 -12.22 -2.38
N GLU A 514 -18.87 -12.63 -2.67
CA GLU A 514 -17.76 -11.68 -2.89
C GLU A 514 -17.99 -10.81 -4.11
N PHE A 515 -18.64 -11.36 -5.15
CA PHE A 515 -19.00 -10.63 -6.37
C PHE A 515 -19.93 -9.45 -6.09
N GLN A 516 -20.71 -9.50 -5.01
CA GLN A 516 -21.73 -8.48 -4.70
C GLN A 516 -21.23 -7.40 -3.75
N THR A 517 -20.09 -7.58 -3.08
CA THR A 517 -19.71 -6.67 -1.98
C THR A 517 -18.67 -5.61 -2.31
N ASP A 518 -18.09 -5.56 -3.52
CA ASP A 518 -17.09 -4.53 -3.94
C ASP A 518 -15.87 -4.37 -3.00
N ARG A 519 -15.63 -5.35 -2.13
CA ARG A 519 -14.73 -5.21 -0.97
C ARG A 519 -13.35 -5.84 -1.15
N GLY A 520 -13.12 -6.60 -2.22
CA GLY A 520 -11.81 -7.19 -2.50
C GLY A 520 -10.92 -6.26 -3.34
N PRO A 521 -9.59 -6.43 -3.31
CA PRO A 521 -8.70 -5.74 -4.24
C PRO A 521 -9.01 -6.09 -5.70
N LEU A 522 -9.25 -7.38 -5.97
CA LEU A 522 -9.52 -7.93 -7.31
C LEU A 522 -10.94 -7.68 -7.84
N SER A 523 -11.85 -7.13 -7.04
CA SER A 523 -13.23 -6.82 -7.48
C SER A 523 -13.32 -5.46 -8.17
N GLN A 524 -12.25 -4.65 -8.14
CA GLN A 524 -12.26 -3.29 -8.66
C GLN A 524 -12.16 -3.27 -10.18
N LYS A 525 -12.83 -2.29 -10.82
CA LYS A 525 -12.63 -2.00 -12.25
C LYS A 525 -11.29 -1.33 -12.52
N PHE A 526 -10.77 -0.56 -11.57
CA PHE A 526 -9.48 0.11 -11.64
C PHE A 526 -8.75 -0.05 -10.29
N PRO A 527 -7.49 -0.52 -10.27
CA PRO A 527 -6.71 -1.02 -11.41
C PRO A 527 -7.38 -2.23 -12.06
N ALA A 528 -6.92 -2.64 -13.24
CA ALA A 528 -7.53 -3.75 -13.97
C ALA A 528 -6.84 -5.10 -13.73
N ALA A 529 -5.60 -5.08 -13.25
CA ALA A 529 -4.84 -6.28 -12.95
C ALA A 529 -3.77 -6.01 -11.87
N ASP A 530 -3.32 -7.09 -11.25
CA ASP A 530 -2.19 -7.10 -10.31
C ASP A 530 -0.97 -7.74 -10.98
N VAL A 531 0.20 -7.14 -10.81
CA VAL A 531 1.49 -7.69 -11.22
C VAL A 531 2.22 -8.22 -9.99
N GLY A 532 2.39 -9.54 -9.95
CA GLY A 532 3.04 -10.24 -8.84
C GLY A 532 4.54 -10.50 -9.04
N MET A 533 5.11 -11.24 -8.08
CA MET A 533 6.51 -11.64 -8.02
C MET A 533 6.92 -12.65 -9.09
N GLY A 534 5.97 -13.38 -9.69
CA GLY A 534 6.25 -14.18 -10.89
C GLY A 534 6.81 -13.30 -12.02
N PHE A 535 6.27 -12.10 -12.20
CA PHE A 535 6.74 -11.14 -13.20
C PHE A 535 7.88 -10.25 -12.69
N LEU A 536 7.72 -9.67 -11.49
CA LEU A 536 8.70 -8.74 -10.89
C LEU A 536 10.03 -9.44 -10.57
N GLY A 537 9.96 -10.70 -10.13
CA GLY A 537 11.11 -11.51 -9.73
C GLY A 537 12.06 -11.91 -10.86
N ARG A 538 11.75 -11.61 -12.13
CA ARG A 538 12.62 -11.88 -13.30
C ARG A 538 13.97 -11.16 -13.24
N GLY A 539 14.06 -10.09 -12.45
CA GLY A 539 15.35 -9.51 -12.10
C GLY A 539 15.18 -8.45 -11.01
N SER A 540 16.15 -7.55 -10.91
CA SER A 540 16.11 -6.52 -9.88
C SER A 540 15.08 -5.44 -10.18
N PHE A 541 14.40 -4.99 -9.12
CA PHE A 541 13.48 -3.86 -9.16
C PHE A 541 13.56 -3.04 -7.87
N VAL A 542 13.07 -1.81 -7.90
CA VAL A 542 13.04 -0.90 -6.74
C VAL A 542 11.64 -0.34 -6.55
N LEU A 543 11.12 -0.46 -5.34
CA LEU A 543 9.96 0.30 -4.88
C LEU A 543 10.47 1.60 -4.25
N ASP A 544 10.40 2.67 -5.04
CA ASP A 544 10.67 4.04 -4.61
C ASP A 544 9.34 4.79 -4.43
N LEU A 545 8.46 4.19 -3.62
CA LEU A 545 7.15 4.73 -3.26
C LEU A 545 7.18 6.16 -2.68
N PRO A 546 8.22 6.56 -1.93
CA PRO A 546 8.35 7.95 -1.46
C PRO A 546 8.27 8.93 -2.63
N HIS A 547 8.93 8.62 -3.74
CA HIS A 547 8.88 9.43 -4.93
C HIS A 547 7.85 8.97 -5.95
N GLY A 548 6.98 8.00 -5.63
CA GLY A 548 5.97 7.48 -6.55
C GLY A 548 6.55 6.79 -7.76
N ARG A 549 7.62 6.02 -7.60
CA ARG A 549 8.30 5.32 -8.70
C ARG A 549 8.46 3.84 -8.41
N VAL A 550 8.20 3.02 -9.43
CA VAL A 550 8.68 1.64 -9.48
C VAL A 550 9.75 1.56 -10.55
N TRP A 551 10.97 1.19 -10.16
CA TRP A 551 12.11 1.04 -11.07
C TRP A 551 12.27 -0.43 -11.46
N LEU A 552 12.31 -0.73 -12.75
CA LEU A 552 12.55 -2.05 -13.29
C LEU A 552 13.83 -2.03 -14.11
N ALA A 553 14.71 -3.02 -13.90
CA ALA A 553 15.89 -3.15 -14.74
C ALA A 553 15.46 -3.53 -16.17
N LYS A 554 15.90 -2.75 -17.18
CA LYS A 554 15.56 -2.93 -18.61
C LYS A 554 15.86 -4.34 -19.09
N GLN A 555 17.02 -4.88 -18.69
CA GLN A 555 17.38 -6.27 -19.00
C GLN A 555 16.31 -7.27 -18.57
N SER A 556 15.64 -7.04 -17.43
CA SER A 556 14.58 -7.90 -16.90
C SER A 556 13.28 -7.78 -17.70
N LEU A 557 13.03 -6.62 -18.32
CA LEU A 557 11.86 -6.39 -19.19
C LEU A 557 11.96 -7.21 -20.48
N ASP A 558 13.18 -7.34 -21.01
CA ASP A 558 13.47 -8.09 -22.24
C ASP A 558 13.54 -9.61 -22.04
N LEU A 559 13.77 -10.08 -20.81
CA LEU A 559 13.78 -11.52 -20.52
C LEU A 559 12.42 -12.16 -20.85
N PRO A 560 12.36 -13.35 -21.45
CA PRO A 560 11.10 -14.05 -21.64
C PRO A 560 10.46 -14.36 -20.27
N VAL A 561 9.13 -14.38 -20.22
CA VAL A 561 8.44 -14.99 -19.08
C VAL A 561 8.59 -16.49 -19.21
N LEU A 562 9.40 -17.07 -18.33
CA LEU A 562 9.71 -18.49 -18.34
C LEU A 562 8.61 -19.27 -17.61
N THR A 563 7.88 -20.09 -18.37
CA THR A 563 6.95 -21.08 -17.85
C THR A 563 7.59 -22.45 -17.89
N ASN A 564 7.29 -23.29 -16.91
CA ASN A 564 7.75 -24.65 -16.86
C ASN A 564 7.34 -25.42 -18.14
N ARG A 565 8.34 -25.98 -18.82
CA ARG A 565 8.18 -26.71 -20.11
C ARG A 565 8.38 -28.21 -19.96
N SER A 566 8.76 -28.65 -18.76
CA SER A 566 9.04 -30.05 -18.48
C SER A 566 7.78 -30.92 -18.53
N GLY A 567 6.61 -30.33 -18.26
CA GLY A 567 5.38 -31.07 -17.97
C GLY A 567 5.41 -31.77 -16.60
N LEU A 568 6.37 -31.43 -15.73
CA LEU A 568 6.45 -31.90 -14.35
C LEU A 568 5.81 -30.84 -13.45
N GLU A 569 4.68 -31.15 -12.83
CA GLU A 569 4.05 -30.30 -11.81
C GLU A 569 4.53 -30.77 -10.43
N LEU A 570 5.09 -29.85 -9.66
CA LEU A 570 5.67 -30.11 -8.36
C LEU A 570 4.96 -29.32 -7.28
N GLU A 571 4.99 -29.83 -6.06
CA GLU A 571 4.52 -29.12 -4.88
C GLU A 571 5.39 -29.48 -3.68
N TYR A 572 5.57 -28.54 -2.75
CA TYR A 572 6.16 -28.85 -1.46
C TYR A 572 5.08 -29.29 -0.48
N ILE A 573 5.36 -30.35 0.28
CA ILE A 573 4.53 -30.80 1.40
C ILE A 573 5.42 -31.06 2.63
N PHE A 574 4.81 -31.25 3.81
CA PHE A 574 5.53 -31.89 4.92
C PHE A 574 5.34 -33.37 4.92
N ARG A 575 6.43 -34.03 5.29
CA ARG A 575 6.37 -35.34 5.93
C ARG A 575 7.32 -35.30 7.12
N GLU A 576 6.80 -35.69 8.29
CA GLU A 576 7.62 -35.89 9.50
C GLU A 576 8.37 -34.63 9.96
N GLY A 577 7.80 -33.43 9.74
CA GLY A 577 8.42 -32.15 10.11
C GLY A 577 9.47 -31.63 9.13
N GLU A 578 9.72 -32.35 8.03
CA GLU A 578 10.62 -31.92 6.96
C GLU A 578 9.86 -31.46 5.71
N ARG A 579 10.38 -30.40 5.08
CA ARG A 579 9.90 -29.91 3.77
C ARG A 579 10.41 -30.84 2.68
N VAL A 580 9.50 -31.48 1.96
CA VAL A 580 9.85 -32.36 0.83
C VAL A 580 9.18 -31.91 -0.46
N LEU A 581 9.94 -31.91 -1.55
CA LEU A 581 9.42 -31.61 -2.89
C LEU A 581 8.81 -32.88 -3.48
N ILE A 582 7.51 -32.90 -3.75
CA ILE A 582 6.85 -34.07 -4.33
C ILE A 582 6.40 -33.81 -5.76
N VAL A 583 6.31 -34.91 -6.51
CA VAL A 583 5.71 -34.92 -7.84
C VAL A 583 4.20 -34.92 -7.70
N LYS A 584 3.55 -33.84 -8.11
CA LYS A 584 2.08 -33.76 -8.12
C LYS A 584 1.51 -34.40 -9.39
N LYS A 585 2.08 -34.07 -10.55
CA LYS A 585 1.61 -34.54 -11.86
C LYS A 585 2.77 -34.65 -12.85
N LEU A 586 2.63 -35.60 -13.77
CA LEU A 586 3.47 -35.78 -14.95
C LEU A 586 2.58 -35.68 -16.18
N GLU A 587 2.80 -34.67 -17.01
CA GLU A 587 2.04 -34.45 -18.24
C GLU A 587 2.55 -35.35 -19.36
N LYS A 588 1.62 -36.00 -20.05
CA LYS A 588 1.97 -36.86 -21.20
C LYS A 588 2.38 -36.02 -22.39
N LYS A 589 3.25 -36.57 -23.25
CA LYS A 589 3.77 -35.92 -24.46
C LYS A 589 4.59 -34.68 -24.15
N THR A 590 5.30 -34.71 -23.03
CA THR A 590 6.20 -33.65 -22.58
C THR A 590 7.54 -34.28 -22.19
N PRO A 591 8.61 -33.50 -21.94
CA PRO A 591 9.87 -34.04 -21.44
C PRO A 591 9.71 -34.99 -20.24
N ALA A 592 8.73 -34.75 -19.37
CA ALA A 592 8.44 -35.55 -18.18
C ALA A 592 8.15 -37.04 -18.48
N ASP A 593 7.82 -37.42 -19.73
CA ASP A 593 7.66 -38.82 -20.13
C ASP A 593 8.95 -39.63 -19.85
N ALA A 594 10.13 -39.03 -20.03
CA ALA A 594 11.40 -39.69 -19.72
C ALA A 594 11.54 -40.03 -18.23
N LEU A 595 11.05 -39.17 -17.33
CA LEU A 595 11.03 -39.43 -15.89
C LEU A 595 10.02 -40.53 -15.55
N PHE A 596 8.86 -40.51 -16.20
CA PHE A 596 7.84 -41.53 -16.03
C PHE A 596 8.35 -42.92 -16.47
N GLU A 597 8.99 -43.02 -17.63
CA GLU A 597 9.63 -44.24 -18.14
C GLU A 597 10.72 -44.73 -17.18
N ALA A 598 11.49 -43.80 -16.59
CA ALA A 598 12.50 -44.12 -15.57
C ALA A 598 11.90 -44.52 -14.21
N GLY A 599 10.59 -44.48 -14.04
CA GLY A 599 9.88 -44.97 -12.84
C GLY A 599 9.47 -43.90 -11.84
N LEU A 600 9.60 -42.61 -12.16
CA LEU A 600 9.03 -41.52 -11.36
C LEU A 600 7.50 -41.57 -11.43
N ARG A 601 6.83 -41.33 -10.30
CA ARG A 601 5.36 -41.38 -10.19
C ARG A 601 4.86 -40.21 -9.33
N PRO A 602 3.60 -39.78 -9.48
CA PRO A 602 2.99 -38.84 -8.55
C PRO A 602 3.09 -39.33 -7.09
N GLY A 603 3.31 -38.41 -6.17
CA GLY A 603 3.50 -38.64 -4.73
C GLY A 603 4.92 -39.04 -4.31
N MET A 604 5.84 -39.27 -5.26
CA MET A 604 7.26 -39.51 -4.95
C MET A 604 7.99 -38.21 -4.61
N ILE A 605 8.98 -38.31 -3.73
CA ILE A 605 9.80 -37.18 -3.25
C ILE A 605 11.03 -37.02 -4.14
N LEU A 606 11.22 -35.80 -4.66
CA LEU A 606 12.45 -35.37 -5.28
C LEU A 606 13.45 -34.96 -4.21
N THR A 607 14.65 -35.50 -4.30
CA THR A 607 15.75 -35.23 -3.36
C THR A 607 16.69 -34.15 -3.88
N GLN A 608 16.90 -34.06 -5.20
CA GLN A 608 17.73 -33.04 -5.82
C GLN A 608 17.21 -32.59 -7.18
N VAL A 609 17.50 -31.32 -7.51
CA VAL A 609 17.32 -30.72 -8.84
C VAL A 609 18.64 -30.03 -9.21
N ASP A 610 19.26 -30.42 -10.33
CA ASP A 610 20.58 -29.92 -10.75
C ASP A 610 21.68 -30.07 -9.69
N SER A 611 21.75 -31.24 -9.06
CA SER A 611 22.69 -31.55 -7.98
C SER A 611 22.54 -30.66 -6.72
N LYS A 612 21.51 -29.83 -6.65
CA LYS A 612 21.15 -29.10 -5.43
C LYS A 612 20.07 -29.86 -4.65
N PRO A 613 20.19 -29.97 -3.31
CA PRO A 613 19.11 -30.50 -2.49
C PRO A 613 17.80 -29.76 -2.75
N ALA A 614 16.71 -30.50 -2.95
CA ALA A 614 15.41 -29.91 -3.22
C ALA A 614 14.92 -29.05 -2.04
N GLU A 615 15.23 -29.45 -0.80
CA GLU A 615 14.86 -28.71 0.42
C GLU A 615 15.49 -27.31 0.53
N ASP A 616 16.65 -27.12 -0.12
CA ASP A 616 17.38 -25.85 -0.15
C ASP A 616 16.84 -24.86 -1.21
N MET A 617 15.88 -25.30 -2.03
CA MET A 617 15.31 -24.54 -3.11
C MET A 617 13.89 -24.07 -2.79
N ASP A 618 13.45 -22.96 -3.39
CA ASP A 618 12.03 -22.60 -3.43
C ASP A 618 11.36 -23.19 -4.68
N LEU A 619 10.02 -23.23 -4.73
CA LEU A 619 9.33 -23.83 -5.88
C LEU A 619 9.63 -23.01 -7.13
N TRP A 620 9.69 -21.69 -7.00
CA TRP A 620 10.01 -20.81 -8.10
C TRP A 620 11.37 -21.12 -8.76
N GLU A 621 12.46 -21.33 -8.01
CA GLU A 621 13.77 -21.68 -8.57
C GLU A 621 13.71 -23.03 -9.28
N VAL A 622 12.98 -24.00 -8.72
CA VAL A 622 12.74 -25.29 -9.37
C VAL A 622 11.99 -25.09 -10.69
N GLU A 623 10.90 -24.32 -10.70
CA GLU A 623 10.12 -24.00 -11.89
C GLU A 623 10.96 -23.26 -12.94
N GLN A 624 11.85 -22.34 -12.54
CA GLN A 624 12.78 -21.67 -13.46
C GLN A 624 13.76 -22.66 -14.10
N ARG A 625 14.28 -23.64 -13.35
CA ARG A 625 15.12 -24.72 -13.92
C ARG A 625 14.32 -25.54 -14.92
N LEU A 626 13.13 -25.99 -14.55
CA LEU A 626 12.23 -26.76 -15.43
C LEU A 626 11.72 -25.96 -16.64
N ALA A 627 11.79 -24.62 -16.59
CA ALA A 627 11.52 -23.74 -17.71
C ALA A 627 12.74 -23.51 -18.63
N GLY A 628 13.93 -23.97 -18.24
CA GLY A 628 15.17 -23.86 -19.01
C GLY A 628 15.99 -22.60 -18.73
N ALA A 629 15.75 -21.90 -17.61
CA ALA A 629 16.50 -20.69 -17.25
C ALA A 629 18.01 -20.92 -17.09
N TYR A 630 18.40 -22.15 -16.76
CA TYR A 630 19.79 -22.53 -16.43
C TYR A 630 20.43 -23.48 -17.46
N GLY A 631 19.74 -23.74 -18.58
CA GLY A 631 20.21 -24.65 -19.64
C GLY A 631 19.11 -25.52 -20.21
N GLU A 632 19.44 -26.26 -21.26
CA GLU A 632 18.47 -27.12 -21.98
C GLU A 632 18.22 -28.47 -21.28
N THR A 633 18.97 -28.77 -20.22
CA THR A 633 18.84 -30.04 -19.48
C THR A 633 18.79 -29.77 -17.99
N VAL A 634 17.84 -30.42 -17.31
CA VAL A 634 17.71 -30.40 -15.85
C VAL A 634 17.91 -31.82 -15.34
N THR A 635 18.69 -32.02 -14.29
CA THR A 635 18.83 -33.34 -13.66
C THR A 635 17.89 -33.46 -12.47
N ILE A 636 17.07 -34.51 -12.46
CA ILE A 636 16.13 -34.80 -11.38
C ILE A 636 16.56 -36.06 -10.64
N GLN A 637 16.67 -35.98 -9.33
CA GLN A 637 17.01 -37.11 -8.47
C GLN A 637 15.91 -37.43 -7.46
N TRP A 638 15.58 -38.71 -7.33
CA TRP A 638 14.62 -39.20 -6.33
C TRP A 638 15.01 -40.59 -5.82
N ASN A 639 14.47 -40.97 -4.67
CA ASN A 639 14.60 -42.32 -4.13
C ASN A 639 13.37 -43.16 -4.53
N THR A 640 13.60 -44.35 -5.09
CA THR A 640 12.52 -45.29 -5.38
C THR A 640 11.95 -45.90 -4.09
N LYS A 641 10.82 -46.61 -4.20
CA LYS A 641 10.26 -47.38 -3.08
C LYS A 641 11.21 -48.44 -2.51
N THR A 642 12.22 -48.85 -3.26
CA THR A 642 13.25 -49.81 -2.84
C THR A 642 14.48 -49.13 -2.23
N GLY A 643 14.45 -47.81 -2.03
CA GLY A 643 15.57 -47.02 -1.50
C GLY A 643 16.71 -46.77 -2.51
N ILE A 644 16.53 -47.13 -3.78
CA ILE A 644 17.55 -46.89 -4.81
C ILE A 644 17.40 -45.46 -5.31
N SER A 645 18.48 -44.68 -5.25
CA SER A 645 18.47 -43.33 -5.82
C SER A 645 18.59 -43.39 -7.34
N LYS A 646 17.72 -42.67 -8.05
CA LYS A 646 17.75 -42.52 -9.51
C LYS A 646 18.01 -41.07 -9.85
N ILE A 647 18.90 -40.85 -10.82
CA ILE A 647 19.21 -39.53 -11.39
C ILE A 647 18.90 -39.61 -12.87
N VAL A 648 18.04 -38.73 -13.36
CA VAL A 648 17.64 -38.71 -14.78
C VAL A 648 17.81 -37.29 -15.34
N PRO A 649 18.57 -37.13 -16.44
CA PRO A 649 18.62 -35.88 -17.18
C PRO A 649 17.34 -35.71 -17.99
N LEU A 650 16.72 -34.54 -17.85
CA LEU A 650 15.52 -34.12 -18.53
C LEU A 650 15.87 -33.07 -19.57
N ARG A 651 15.74 -33.39 -20.87
CA ARG A 651 15.96 -32.42 -21.95
C ARG A 651 14.70 -31.60 -22.19
N LEU A 652 14.80 -30.29 -22.09
CA LEU A 652 13.72 -29.34 -22.32
C LEU A 652 13.70 -28.99 -23.82
N ASN A 653 12.60 -29.28 -24.51
CA ASN A 653 12.46 -28.96 -25.93
C ASN A 653 12.17 -27.45 -26.09
N PHE A 654 12.90 -26.78 -26.97
CA PHE A 654 12.73 -25.35 -27.29
C PHE A 654 11.79 -25.10 -28.46
#